data_AF-A0A0W0X219-F1
#
_entry.id   AF-A0A0W0X219-F1
#
_cell.length_a   1.000
_cell.length_b   1.000
_cell.length_c   1.000
_cell.angle_alpha   90.00
_cell.angle_beta   90.00
_cell.angle_gamma   90.00
#
_symmetry.space_group_name_H-M   'P 1'
#
loop_
_entity.id
_entity.type
_entity.pdbx_description
1 polymer ?
#
loop_
_entity_poly.entity_id
_entity_poly.type
_entity_poly.pdbx_seq_one_letter_code
_entity_poly.pdbx_strand_id
1 'polypeptide(L)'
;MAKPIDLNKIFSLLDEQPSKEKDHFLFLLGTDTVFTSRPTLGLADLSEAEQKSYERGETLSYSAQAIVQLLDEESEAEIGAKGEPLSYSSPSVDVLNGPTTLGSEVGERVAQGVFLALRAAANGKKTLQMPAHSRGAVEALMIINELARIKKKLKEEPGLSLYQILCQAPTTEDNTGIAKAITGSNSPFKEANETPEQRQALLARLDNLALNPFLIDPVPGGSKYYLKFLRWSSPRFYEQPQCNDYELLLKQHERTCCFSPIIPKGMQPLTIPGHHGTASGNRYNQQGVAVPESIEDRDTTTVQDLVLCKLFAFLNRCTGNRFGTEQAVKLEHKELDGVLNDFLRQDESGRNAELLKHYNAVIKNIQAFTWFQDGSYARLGAQYAKEKQRFVHLHGHNHMPMEAAVPALHQDFINQEHALLYLRGYIRFGKRAEDSLAGMIADITEALDETIGKMFDGSMKEKEKESARRSASSLNFDCIGLLNLLEKEEGRKIFFDGLGILIETLSQRYLRNNLSKEEDLALRNIIEKPFRIIQEAKKAIAEQKDFSEEYTSLIYQFDDFIQKGFKRTVETHYASIIQQVDDLKAQIDHLLNPPEHFYQVFQKFVAGLPDSEVPKELTEIKGYLSKINSSRIQNIDDIYHILEEALAPFKDSIPKETLEVITAHISSKQSELLQPCFDTHQTSTNTYLINLERLYHLAITLRKDYRAQQSLLSNEIIDINLNQLSFRIDALINAGGILLKERKIDLLEKPDCISETFFSLIKQEAIKLGAPSPELEALKRHVEEQARLLEELREQNKGLLEKGKEQQSTIEEKDAQIQKQVETHKEELLGLNRQIADALELNKQLQRNLVNLIGENEEKLSSLKETIENQAEEIKRLQKQNADALKDRDLIVRLQSSEEDEKTVLIHTKLLPLTDTYLNRLLQQAQKYQPELRLNEDGTLAEVQEPESASAKQAYDKIIIKLKAVINLRLILRNKDERPLASERAQAFGDELLIANEHFKTHRDGAWTHFFNRSAILLGLLITLPYSALTGKRNPLFFLTHTHGEAFVDDCAKELGLDPAVSA
;
A
#
# COMPACT_ATOMS: atom_id res chain seq x y z
N MET A 1 14.85 8.75 39.89
CA MET A 1 16.05 8.82 40.76
C MET A 1 16.81 10.08 40.44
N ALA A 2 17.35 10.79 41.45
CA ALA A 2 18.42 11.76 41.22
C ALA A 2 19.58 11.07 40.48
N LYS A 3 20.10 11.66 39.40
CA LYS A 3 21.24 11.17 38.62
C LYS A 3 22.51 11.92 39.07
N PRO A 4 23.11 11.58 40.24
CA PRO A 4 24.31 12.25 40.69
C PRO A 4 25.43 12.04 39.67
N ILE A 5 26.30 13.04 39.54
CA ILE A 5 27.51 12.92 38.71
C ILE A 5 28.42 11.87 39.36
N ASP A 6 28.50 10.69 38.75
CA ASP A 6 29.40 9.60 39.11
C ASP A 6 29.87 8.90 37.85
N LEU A 7 31.17 9.04 37.54
CA LEU A 7 31.77 8.44 36.36
C LEU A 7 31.80 6.90 36.44
N ASN A 8 31.81 6.29 37.64
CA ASN A 8 31.71 4.83 37.76
C ASN A 8 30.39 4.30 37.23
N LYS A 9 29.30 5.08 37.38
CA LYS A 9 28.00 4.68 36.86
C LYS A 9 27.95 4.63 35.34
N ILE A 10 28.74 5.47 34.64
CA ILE A 10 28.87 5.38 33.17
C ILE A 10 29.42 4.01 32.79
N PHE A 11 30.49 3.56 33.45
CA PHE A 11 31.12 2.29 33.12
C PHE A 11 30.28 1.08 33.55
N SER A 12 29.57 1.15 34.69
CA SER A 12 28.63 0.08 35.07
C SER A 12 27.54 -0.12 34.02
N LEU A 13 27.05 0.97 33.40
CA LEU A 13 26.02 0.90 32.36
C LEU A 13 26.52 0.26 31.07
N LEU A 14 27.83 0.25 30.80
CA LEU A 14 28.40 -0.44 29.65
C LEU A 14 28.40 -1.96 29.83
N ASP A 15 28.49 -2.43 31.07
CA ASP A 15 28.44 -3.85 31.44
C ASP A 15 26.98 -4.36 31.54
N GLU A 16 26.02 -3.44 31.64
CA GLU A 16 24.59 -3.73 31.63
C GLU A 16 24.07 -3.95 30.20
N GLN A 17 22.93 -4.66 30.06
CA GLN A 17 22.27 -4.79 28.76
C GLN A 17 21.80 -3.40 28.27
N PRO A 18 21.96 -3.08 26.97
CA PRO A 18 21.49 -1.81 26.42
C PRO A 18 20.02 -1.56 26.73
N SER A 19 19.67 -0.32 27.05
CA SER A 19 18.28 0.09 27.22
C SER A 19 17.45 -0.26 25.97
N LYS A 20 16.24 -0.77 26.18
CA LYS A 20 15.27 -1.03 25.10
C LYS A 20 14.90 0.26 24.38
N GLU A 21 14.75 1.34 25.16
CA GLU A 21 14.49 2.67 24.64
C GLU A 21 15.79 3.22 24.03
N LYS A 22 15.76 3.50 22.73
CA LYS A 22 16.93 3.91 21.94
C LYS A 22 17.18 5.41 21.99
N ASP A 23 16.19 6.21 22.33
CA ASP A 23 16.27 7.66 22.30
C ASP A 23 16.47 8.23 23.71
N HIS A 24 17.16 9.37 23.78
CA HIS A 24 17.32 10.16 24.99
C HIS A 24 17.05 11.63 24.70
N PHE A 25 16.39 12.33 25.62
CA PHE A 25 15.94 13.71 25.45
C PHE A 25 16.53 14.57 26.56
N LEU A 26 17.46 15.46 26.20
CA LEU A 26 18.13 16.38 27.12
C LEU A 26 17.64 17.81 26.86
N PHE A 27 16.72 18.27 27.69
CA PHE A 27 16.17 19.63 27.63
C PHE A 27 17.06 20.62 28.37
N LEU A 28 17.40 21.73 27.72
CA LEU A 28 18.27 22.78 28.27
C LEU A 28 17.52 24.11 28.32
N LEU A 29 17.10 24.50 29.52
CA LEU A 29 16.25 25.67 29.72
C LEU A 29 17.03 26.99 29.59
N GLY A 30 16.30 28.07 29.31
CA GLY A 30 16.88 29.40 29.09
C GLY A 30 17.34 30.12 30.35
N THR A 31 17.94 31.29 30.18
CA THR A 31 18.41 32.13 31.30
C THR A 31 17.32 32.36 32.34
N ASP A 32 17.63 32.15 33.63
CA ASP A 32 16.70 32.25 34.76
C ASP A 32 15.40 31.43 34.60
N THR A 33 15.39 30.45 33.69
CA THR A 33 14.25 29.56 33.46
C THR A 33 14.43 28.29 34.27
N VAL A 34 13.43 27.96 35.07
CA VAL A 34 13.37 26.74 35.86
C VAL A 34 12.25 25.83 35.38
N PHE A 35 12.39 24.53 35.62
CA PHE A 35 11.36 23.56 35.26
C PHE A 35 10.00 23.95 35.85
N THR A 36 9.02 24.08 34.96
CA THR A 36 7.67 24.54 35.27
C THR A 36 6.69 23.37 35.11
N SER A 37 6.36 22.70 36.22
CA SER A 37 5.54 21.48 36.23
C SER A 37 4.06 21.72 35.93
N ARG A 38 3.58 22.95 36.10
CA ARG A 38 2.18 23.35 35.85
C ARG A 38 2.14 24.81 35.40
N PRO A 39 1.09 25.27 34.70
CA PRO A 39 0.97 26.68 34.31
C PRO A 39 1.08 27.62 35.52
N THR A 40 1.72 28.78 35.35
CA THR A 40 1.99 29.71 36.48
C THR A 40 0.77 30.53 36.89
N LEU A 41 -0.24 30.62 36.02
CA LEU A 41 -1.44 31.41 36.28
C LEU A 41 -2.26 30.81 37.42
N GLY A 42 -2.59 31.63 38.43
CA GLY A 42 -3.43 31.22 39.56
C GLY A 42 -2.70 30.44 40.66
N LEU A 43 -1.37 30.27 40.57
CA LEU A 43 -0.57 29.68 41.63
C LEU A 43 -0.40 30.65 42.80
N ALA A 44 -0.98 30.30 43.96
CA ALA A 44 -1.03 31.17 45.14
C ALA A 44 0.35 31.48 45.75
N ASP A 45 1.37 30.67 45.46
CA ASP A 45 2.74 30.80 45.93
C ASP A 45 3.61 31.72 45.05
N LEU A 46 3.08 32.21 43.92
CA LEU A 46 3.78 33.11 42.99
C LEU A 46 3.24 34.54 43.09
N SER A 47 4.14 35.52 42.96
CA SER A 47 3.75 36.93 42.80
C SER A 47 3.01 37.18 41.49
N GLU A 48 2.27 38.29 41.38
CA GLU A 48 1.54 38.64 40.15
C GLU A 48 2.45 38.69 38.91
N ALA A 49 3.69 39.14 39.08
CA ALA A 49 4.68 39.17 38.00
C ALA A 49 5.13 37.75 37.60
N GLU A 50 5.33 36.86 38.57
CA GLU A 50 5.72 35.47 38.31
C GLU A 50 4.58 34.64 37.71
N GLN A 51 3.32 34.93 38.09
CA GLN A 51 2.15 34.29 37.49
C GLN A 51 2.02 34.59 35.98
N LYS A 52 2.51 35.75 35.52
CA LYS A 52 2.52 36.17 34.11
C LYS A 52 3.64 35.55 33.27
N SER A 53 4.62 34.88 33.89
CA SER A 53 5.80 34.36 33.17
C SER A 53 5.45 33.24 32.20
N TYR A 54 4.60 32.29 32.60
CA TYR A 54 4.26 31.09 31.82
C TYR A 54 2.80 30.67 32.07
N GLU A 55 1.85 31.54 31.70
CA GLU A 55 0.42 31.34 31.98
C GLU A 55 -0.16 30.03 31.43
N ARG A 56 0.42 29.51 30.35
CA ARG A 56 0.05 28.24 29.69
C ARG A 56 1.00 27.08 30.06
N GLY A 57 2.11 27.39 30.73
CA GLY A 57 3.27 26.53 30.91
C GLY A 57 4.48 26.98 30.09
N GLU A 58 5.67 26.62 30.54
CA GLU A 58 6.92 26.83 29.80
C GLU A 58 7.10 25.71 28.78
N THR A 59 7.38 26.08 27.53
CA THR A 59 7.30 25.17 26.36
C THR A 59 8.19 23.93 26.49
N LEU A 60 9.44 24.08 26.94
CA LEU A 60 10.37 22.95 27.03
C LEU A 60 10.08 22.06 28.24
N SER A 61 9.67 22.65 29.37
CA SER A 61 9.20 21.94 30.57
C SER A 61 7.95 21.11 30.27
N TYR A 62 6.99 21.68 29.54
CA TYR A 62 5.81 20.98 29.06
C TYR A 62 6.19 19.81 28.13
N SER A 63 7.05 20.08 27.14
CA SER A 63 7.46 19.07 26.16
C SER A 63 8.19 17.90 26.81
N ALA A 64 9.02 18.14 27.83
CA ALA A 64 9.69 17.09 28.59
C ALA A 64 8.69 16.18 29.32
N GLN A 65 7.69 16.77 29.98
CA GLN A 65 6.61 16.00 30.64
C GLN A 65 5.79 15.20 29.62
N ALA A 66 5.49 15.78 28.46
CA ALA A 66 4.74 15.11 27.39
C ALA A 66 5.50 13.91 26.84
N ILE A 67 6.81 14.04 26.63
CA ILE A 67 7.63 12.89 26.19
C ILE A 67 7.64 11.82 27.28
N VAL A 68 7.82 12.15 28.55
CA VAL A 68 7.77 11.15 29.63
C VAL A 68 6.46 10.36 29.60
N GLN A 69 5.32 11.03 29.42
CA GLN A 69 4.03 10.36 29.28
C GLN A 69 3.91 9.51 28.00
N LEU A 70 4.43 10.00 26.86
CA LEU A 70 4.43 9.24 25.61
C LEU A 70 5.40 8.05 25.62
N LEU A 71 6.32 7.99 26.57
CA LEU A 71 7.22 6.88 26.81
C LEU A 71 6.72 5.91 27.89
N ASP A 72 5.55 6.18 28.49
CA ASP A 72 5.02 5.48 29.66
C ASP A 72 6.03 5.46 30.84
N GLU A 73 6.81 6.53 31.00
CA GLU A 73 7.85 6.67 32.02
C GLU A 73 7.39 7.49 33.25
N GLU A 74 6.10 7.85 33.37
CA GLU A 74 5.62 8.75 34.44
C GLU A 74 5.89 8.20 35.85
N SER A 75 5.80 6.89 36.04
CA SER A 75 6.04 6.26 37.35
C SER A 75 7.49 6.33 37.81
N GLU A 76 8.42 6.58 36.90
CA GLU A 76 9.87 6.69 37.17
C GLU A 76 10.37 8.13 37.12
N ALA A 77 9.49 9.09 36.80
CA ALA A 77 9.81 10.49 36.70
C ALA A 77 9.92 11.15 38.07
N GLU A 78 10.95 11.98 38.25
CA GLU A 78 11.20 12.71 39.48
C GLU A 78 11.50 14.18 39.21
N ILE A 79 11.00 15.05 40.08
CA ILE A 79 11.34 16.47 40.12
C ILE A 79 12.52 16.65 41.07
N GLY A 80 13.60 17.23 40.56
CA GLY A 80 14.81 17.53 41.32
C GLY A 80 14.60 18.58 42.41
N ALA A 81 15.56 18.69 43.34
CA ALA A 81 15.43 19.67 44.41
C ALA A 81 15.53 21.11 43.86
N LYS A 82 14.85 22.05 44.54
CA LYS A 82 14.85 23.47 44.13
C LYS A 82 16.29 24.02 44.11
N GLY A 83 16.71 24.55 42.97
CA GLY A 83 18.04 25.13 42.76
C GLY A 83 19.08 24.16 42.22
N GLU A 84 18.79 22.86 42.14
CA GLU A 84 19.68 21.91 41.47
C GLU A 84 19.70 22.12 39.94
N PRO A 85 20.84 21.82 39.28
CA PRO A 85 20.94 21.84 37.82
C PRO A 85 19.92 20.93 37.15
N LEU A 86 19.85 19.66 37.59
CA LEU A 86 18.93 18.67 37.05
C LEU A 86 17.59 18.77 37.77
N SER A 87 16.59 19.28 37.08
CA SER A 87 15.32 19.69 37.68
C SER A 87 14.18 18.72 37.43
N TYR A 88 14.28 17.89 36.40
CA TYR A 88 13.31 16.85 36.11
C TYR A 88 13.99 15.72 35.35
N SER A 89 13.67 14.47 35.67
CA SER A 89 14.35 13.31 35.08
C SER A 89 13.46 12.07 35.09
N SER A 90 13.51 11.31 34.01
CA SER A 90 13.04 9.92 33.86
C SER A 90 14.17 9.03 33.31
N PRO A 91 13.99 7.72 33.04
CA PRO A 91 15.01 6.91 32.38
C PRO A 91 15.53 7.50 31.07
N SER A 92 14.67 8.12 30.27
CA SER A 92 15.01 8.61 28.92
C SER A 92 14.92 10.14 28.74
N VAL A 93 14.42 10.88 29.73
CA VAL A 93 14.29 12.35 29.67
C VAL A 93 15.07 12.99 30.81
N ASP A 94 15.77 14.09 30.52
CA ASP A 94 16.46 14.93 31.48
C ASP A 94 16.20 16.40 31.18
N VAL A 95 15.93 17.21 32.20
CA VAL A 95 15.75 18.67 32.09
C VAL A 95 16.75 19.37 32.98
N LEU A 96 17.58 20.22 32.37
CA LEU A 96 18.50 21.09 33.07
C LEU A 96 17.92 22.50 33.17
N ASN A 97 17.80 23.00 34.40
CA ASN A 97 17.51 24.41 34.67
C ASN A 97 18.57 25.30 34.02
N GLY A 98 18.13 26.40 33.43
CA GLY A 98 19.07 27.33 32.83
C GLY A 98 19.92 28.06 33.86
N PRO A 99 21.02 28.69 33.40
CA PRO A 99 21.90 29.45 34.25
C PRO A 99 21.26 30.76 34.68
N THR A 100 21.79 31.36 35.74
CA THR A 100 21.32 32.68 36.18
C THR A 100 21.68 33.76 35.16
N THR A 101 21.08 34.96 35.27
CA THR A 101 21.50 36.15 34.49
C THR A 101 23.03 36.37 34.54
N LEU A 102 23.67 36.14 35.69
CA LEU A 102 25.12 36.30 35.83
C LEU A 102 25.91 35.22 35.08
N GLY A 103 25.35 34.00 34.97
CA GLY A 103 25.95 32.91 34.21
C GLY A 103 27.21 32.34 34.85
N SER A 104 27.36 32.42 36.18
CA SER A 104 28.47 31.77 36.90
C SER A 104 28.40 30.25 36.86
N GLU A 105 27.21 29.69 36.64
CA GLU A 105 26.89 28.26 36.74
C GLU A 105 27.05 27.52 35.39
N VAL A 106 27.48 28.19 34.35
CA VAL A 106 27.39 27.70 32.96
C VAL A 106 28.29 26.51 32.73
N GLY A 107 29.50 26.57 33.27
CA GLY A 107 30.44 25.45 33.22
C GLY A 107 29.86 24.24 33.93
N GLU A 108 29.12 24.44 35.01
CA GLU A 108 28.42 23.37 35.73
C GLU A 108 27.27 22.79 34.90
N ARG A 109 26.46 23.64 34.25
CA ARG A 109 25.37 23.18 33.34
C ARG A 109 25.90 22.38 32.17
N VAL A 110 26.94 22.88 31.48
CA VAL A 110 27.59 22.17 30.37
C VAL A 110 28.23 20.88 30.86
N ALA A 111 28.94 20.88 31.99
CA ALA A 111 29.55 19.67 32.54
C ALA A 111 28.50 18.61 32.91
N GLN A 112 27.39 19.02 33.53
CA GLN A 112 26.25 18.14 33.83
C GLN A 112 25.63 17.59 32.54
N GLY A 113 25.42 18.42 31.52
CA GLY A 113 24.89 17.99 30.22
C GLY A 113 25.81 16.99 29.51
N VAL A 114 27.13 17.23 29.53
CA VAL A 114 28.14 16.27 29.03
C VAL A 114 28.06 14.95 29.79
N PHE A 115 27.97 14.98 31.12
CA PHE A 115 27.81 13.77 31.93
C PHE A 115 26.55 12.98 31.55
N LEU A 116 25.41 13.65 31.40
CA LEU A 116 24.15 13.01 31.03
C LEU A 116 24.21 12.41 29.62
N ALA A 117 24.84 13.11 28.66
CA ALA A 117 25.04 12.59 27.32
C ALA A 117 25.96 11.35 27.29
N LEU A 118 27.06 11.35 28.05
CA LEU A 118 27.95 10.18 28.19
C LEU A 118 27.21 9.01 28.85
N ARG A 119 26.42 9.29 29.89
CA ARG A 119 25.58 8.29 30.56
C ARG A 119 24.53 7.69 29.61
N ALA A 120 23.90 8.51 28.76
CA ALA A 120 22.96 8.05 27.74
C ALA A 120 23.64 7.13 26.72
N ALA A 121 24.81 7.52 26.20
CA ALA A 121 25.60 6.69 25.30
C ALA A 121 25.96 5.34 25.95
N ALA A 122 26.43 5.36 27.19
CA ALA A 122 26.78 4.17 27.95
C ALA A 122 25.58 3.23 28.16
N ASN A 123 24.41 3.78 28.49
CA ASN A 123 23.15 3.05 28.61
C ASN A 123 22.63 2.48 27.27
N GLY A 124 23.37 2.67 26.18
CA GLY A 124 23.08 2.09 24.87
C GLY A 124 22.13 2.90 24.00
N LYS A 125 21.83 4.14 24.38
CA LYS A 125 21.05 5.08 23.56
C LYS A 125 21.74 5.32 22.22
N LYS A 126 20.93 5.45 21.17
CA LYS A 126 21.35 5.64 19.78
C LYS A 126 21.11 7.06 19.29
N THR A 127 20.18 7.79 19.89
CA THR A 127 19.97 9.21 19.58
C THR A 127 19.95 10.04 20.87
N LEU A 128 20.44 11.28 20.75
CA LEU A 128 20.35 12.32 21.76
C LEU A 128 19.68 13.55 21.16
N GLN A 129 18.44 13.78 21.58
CA GLN A 129 17.65 14.93 21.21
C GLN A 129 17.93 16.05 22.21
N MET A 130 18.23 17.26 21.73
CA MET A 130 18.57 18.38 22.62
C MET A 130 17.74 19.64 22.35
N PRO A 131 16.47 19.67 22.78
CA PRO A 131 15.65 20.88 22.73
C PRO A 131 16.18 21.90 23.74
N ALA A 132 16.49 23.10 23.27
CA ALA A 132 17.18 24.08 24.07
C ALA A 132 16.76 25.50 23.72
N HIS A 133 16.75 26.40 24.71
CA HIS A 133 16.38 27.81 24.52
C HIS A 133 17.43 28.75 25.09
N SER A 134 17.62 29.92 24.47
CA SER A 134 18.43 31.01 25.03
C SER A 134 19.88 30.56 25.33
N ARG A 135 20.36 30.83 26.54
CA ARG A 135 21.64 30.35 27.07
C ARG A 135 21.72 28.82 27.11
N GLY A 136 20.62 28.11 27.37
CA GLY A 136 20.55 26.65 27.25
C GLY A 136 20.85 26.16 25.83
N ALA A 137 20.43 26.91 24.80
CA ALA A 137 20.80 26.58 23.41
C ALA A 137 22.29 26.81 23.11
N VAL A 138 22.94 27.75 23.81
CA VAL A 138 24.40 27.89 23.76
C VAL A 138 25.09 26.75 24.51
N GLU A 139 24.55 26.33 25.65
CA GLU A 139 25.04 25.15 26.40
C GLU A 139 24.94 23.87 25.55
N ALA A 140 23.85 23.69 24.79
CA ALA A 140 23.67 22.60 23.83
C ALA A 140 24.81 22.54 22.80
N LEU A 141 25.14 23.68 22.18
CA LEU A 141 26.26 23.77 21.24
C LEU A 141 27.58 23.38 21.90
N MET A 142 27.78 23.81 23.15
CA MET A 142 28.99 23.48 23.91
C MET A 142 29.07 22.00 24.27
N ILE A 143 27.95 21.37 24.63
CA ILE A 143 27.87 19.93 24.89
C ILE A 143 28.25 19.15 23.62
N ILE A 144 27.71 19.50 22.44
CA ILE A 144 28.08 18.86 21.17
C ILE A 144 29.58 18.95 20.92
N ASN A 145 30.15 20.14 21.07
CA ASN A 145 31.58 20.37 20.83
C ASN A 145 32.46 19.63 21.85
N GLU A 146 32.04 19.54 23.11
CA GLU A 146 32.74 18.75 24.13
C GLU A 146 32.65 17.25 23.84
N LEU A 147 31.49 16.73 23.41
CA LEU A 147 31.36 15.32 23.02
C LEU A 147 32.26 14.98 21.83
N ALA A 148 32.33 15.86 20.82
CA ALA A 148 33.25 15.71 19.69
C ALA A 148 34.72 15.69 20.14
N ARG A 149 35.11 16.57 21.07
CA ARG A 149 36.46 16.61 21.66
C ARG A 149 36.76 15.34 22.45
N ILE A 150 35.84 14.88 23.30
CA ILE A 150 35.99 13.68 24.12
C ILE A 150 36.15 12.45 23.23
N LYS A 151 35.29 12.31 22.21
CA LYS A 151 35.37 11.25 21.21
C LYS A 151 36.73 11.22 20.52
N LYS A 152 37.22 12.38 20.07
CA LYS A 152 38.55 12.51 19.47
C LYS A 152 39.66 12.08 20.44
N LYS A 153 39.61 12.53 21.69
CA LYS A 153 40.60 12.21 22.72
C LYS A 153 40.61 10.73 23.12
N LEU A 154 39.44 10.11 23.28
CA LEU A 154 39.33 8.67 23.53
C LEU A 154 39.97 7.85 22.40
N LYS A 155 39.87 8.34 21.16
CA LYS A 155 40.44 7.67 19.97
C LYS A 155 41.96 7.88 19.83
N GLU A 156 42.44 9.10 20.02
CA GLU A 156 43.85 9.47 19.79
C GLU A 156 44.75 9.19 20.99
N GLU A 157 44.19 9.18 22.20
CA GLU A 157 44.94 9.03 23.46
C GLU A 157 44.29 7.96 24.37
N PRO A 158 44.24 6.68 23.96
CA PRO A 158 43.50 5.61 24.67
C PRO A 158 44.03 5.30 26.08
N GLY A 159 45.24 5.76 26.39
CA GLY A 159 45.86 5.65 27.71
C GLY A 159 45.34 6.64 28.76
N LEU A 160 44.63 7.69 28.35
CA LEU A 160 44.04 8.64 29.29
C LEU A 160 42.72 8.13 29.86
N SER A 161 42.52 8.36 31.16
CA SER A 161 41.24 8.12 31.83
C SER A 161 40.17 9.11 31.31
N LEU A 162 38.89 8.73 31.31
CA LEU A 162 37.80 9.64 30.96
C LEU A 162 37.84 10.89 31.84
N TYR A 163 38.14 10.73 33.13
CA TYR A 163 38.30 11.86 34.05
C TYR A 163 39.43 12.81 33.61
N GLN A 164 40.59 12.28 33.21
CA GLN A 164 41.70 13.09 32.68
C GLN A 164 41.29 13.82 31.40
N ILE A 165 40.56 13.17 30.50
CA ILE A 165 40.05 13.80 29.26
C ILE A 165 39.07 14.94 29.57
N LEU A 166 38.19 14.75 30.55
CA LEU A 166 37.25 15.77 31.03
C LEU A 166 37.99 16.96 31.67
N CYS A 167 39.02 16.69 32.48
CA CYS A 167 39.88 17.73 33.06
C CYS A 167 40.64 18.57 32.02
N GLN A 168 40.87 18.03 30.81
CA GLN A 168 41.46 18.74 29.68
C GLN A 168 40.47 19.62 28.90
N ALA A 169 39.25 19.84 29.41
CA ALA A 169 38.35 20.83 28.81
C ALA A 169 39.06 22.21 28.71
N PRO A 170 38.82 23.01 27.65
CA PRO A 170 39.48 24.30 27.47
C PRO A 170 39.28 25.23 28.68
N THR A 171 40.36 25.90 29.13
CA THR A 171 40.38 26.73 30.35
C THR A 171 40.59 28.23 30.13
N THR A 172 41.26 28.64 29.04
CA THR A 172 41.94 29.95 29.01
C THR A 172 41.34 30.99 28.07
N GLU A 173 40.36 30.64 27.22
CA GLU A 173 39.83 31.59 26.22
C GLU A 173 38.30 31.72 26.20
N ASP A 174 37.57 30.86 26.92
CA ASP A 174 36.13 31.00 27.04
C ASP A 174 35.62 31.17 28.48
N ASN A 175 34.80 32.19 28.69
CA ASN A 175 34.17 32.49 29.99
C ASN A 175 33.10 31.43 30.36
N THR A 176 33.17 30.21 29.82
CA THR A 176 32.19 29.14 30.07
C THR A 176 32.53 28.37 31.33
N GLY A 177 33.82 28.24 31.69
CA GLY A 177 34.24 27.68 32.98
C GLY A 177 34.03 26.16 33.13
N ILE A 178 33.89 25.41 32.03
CA ILE A 178 33.65 23.95 32.04
C ILE A 178 34.74 23.21 32.84
N ALA A 179 36.01 23.45 32.51
CA ALA A 179 37.13 22.83 33.21
C ALA A 179 37.15 23.15 34.71
N LYS A 180 36.74 24.37 35.10
CA LYS A 180 36.63 24.77 36.50
C LYS A 180 35.49 24.02 37.21
N ALA A 181 34.38 23.75 36.52
CA ALA A 181 33.29 22.95 37.07
C ALA A 181 33.70 21.48 37.29
N ILE A 182 34.56 20.95 36.40
CA ILE A 182 35.06 19.56 36.49
C ILE A 182 36.18 19.43 37.53
N THR A 183 37.09 20.40 37.64
CA THR A 183 38.31 20.32 38.48
C THR A 183 38.24 21.09 39.79
N GLY A 184 37.21 21.92 40.00
CA GLY A 184 37.08 22.77 41.18
C GLY A 184 37.01 21.98 42.49
N SER A 185 37.35 22.62 43.61
CA SER A 185 37.41 21.97 44.94
C SER A 185 36.08 21.35 45.39
N ASN A 186 34.95 21.87 44.89
CA ASN A 186 33.60 21.36 45.16
C ASN A 186 33.03 20.53 43.99
N SER A 187 33.86 20.14 43.02
CA SER A 187 33.41 19.36 41.86
C SER A 187 32.92 17.98 42.29
N PRO A 188 31.74 17.55 41.80
CA PRO A 188 31.25 16.19 41.99
C PRO A 188 31.98 15.16 41.11
N PHE A 189 32.72 15.61 40.08
CA PHE A 189 33.49 14.71 39.23
C PHE A 189 34.69 14.13 39.99
N LYS A 190 34.77 12.80 40.02
CA LYS A 190 35.88 12.02 40.59
C LYS A 190 36.35 10.98 39.58
N GLU A 191 37.60 10.56 39.72
CA GLU A 191 38.17 9.50 38.89
C GLU A 191 37.40 8.18 39.07
N ALA A 192 37.16 7.47 37.97
CA ALA A 192 36.43 6.20 37.97
C ALA A 192 37.39 5.01 37.91
N ASN A 193 36.91 3.85 38.35
CA ASN A 193 37.60 2.57 38.19
C ASN A 193 37.32 2.00 36.79
N GLU A 194 37.87 2.63 35.75
CA GLU A 194 37.64 2.27 34.35
C GLU A 194 38.77 1.43 33.74
N THR A 195 38.43 0.50 32.84
CA THR A 195 39.42 -0.27 32.05
C THR A 195 39.59 0.30 30.63
N PRO A 196 40.70 0.00 29.93
CA PRO A 196 40.86 0.35 28.51
C PRO A 196 39.73 -0.18 27.62
N GLU A 197 39.24 -1.39 27.88
CA GLU A 197 38.15 -2.02 27.14
C GLU A 197 36.83 -1.26 27.31
N GLN A 198 36.54 -0.82 28.55
CA GLN A 198 35.36 -0.02 28.84
C GLN A 198 35.44 1.37 28.17
N ARG A 199 36.61 2.00 28.11
CA ARG A 199 36.80 3.24 27.35
C ARG A 199 36.57 3.04 25.85
N GLN A 200 37.06 1.93 25.30
CA GLN A 200 36.83 1.60 23.89
C GLN A 200 35.35 1.30 23.61
N ALA A 201 34.66 0.63 24.53
CA ALA A 201 33.22 0.39 24.44
C ALA A 201 32.42 1.71 24.49
N LEU A 202 32.78 2.63 25.39
CA LEU A 202 32.18 3.97 25.44
C LEU A 202 32.40 4.74 24.13
N LEU A 203 33.63 4.72 23.60
CA LEU A 203 33.95 5.33 22.31
C LEU A 203 33.07 4.75 21.19
N ALA A 204 32.93 3.42 21.13
CA ALA A 204 32.07 2.77 20.14
C ALA A 204 30.58 3.16 20.29
N ARG A 205 30.08 3.36 21.53
CA ARG A 205 28.72 3.87 21.76
C ARG A 205 28.57 5.32 21.29
N LEU A 206 29.56 6.17 21.58
CA LEU A 206 29.59 7.57 21.13
C LEU A 206 29.73 7.70 19.61
N ASP A 207 30.49 6.81 18.97
CA ASP A 207 30.59 6.74 17.51
C ASP A 207 29.23 6.52 16.84
N ASN A 208 28.35 5.79 17.51
CA ASN A 208 27.02 5.43 17.03
C ASN A 208 25.89 6.32 17.59
N LEU A 209 26.20 7.33 18.40
CA LEU A 209 25.20 8.22 18.99
C LEU A 209 24.91 9.37 18.01
N ALA A 210 23.69 9.43 17.49
CA ALA A 210 23.23 10.54 16.68
C ALA A 210 22.84 11.75 17.56
N LEU A 211 23.38 12.94 17.26
CA LEU A 211 23.10 14.16 18.01
C LEU A 211 22.15 15.06 17.20
N ASN A 212 21.02 15.47 17.80
CA ASN A 212 19.95 16.19 17.13
C ASN A 212 19.48 17.41 17.96
N PRO A 213 20.15 18.57 17.85
CA PRO A 213 19.76 19.79 18.56
C PRO A 213 18.56 20.52 17.94
N PHE A 214 17.61 20.94 18.79
CA PHE A 214 16.54 21.88 18.43
C PHE A 214 16.76 23.18 19.22
N LEU A 215 17.33 24.19 18.57
CA LEU A 215 17.87 25.39 19.20
C LEU A 215 16.94 26.58 19.01
N ILE A 216 16.46 27.13 20.11
CA ILE A 216 15.60 28.31 20.12
C ILE A 216 16.42 29.51 20.59
N ASP A 217 16.72 30.41 19.67
CA ASP A 217 17.30 31.73 19.90
C ASP A 217 18.58 31.70 20.77
N PRO A 218 19.66 31.04 20.32
CA PRO A 218 20.88 30.82 21.11
C PRO A 218 21.62 32.13 21.40
N VAL A 219 21.49 32.64 22.63
CA VAL A 219 22.03 33.94 23.05
C VAL A 219 23.12 33.74 24.12
N PRO A 220 24.38 34.11 23.85
CA PRO A 220 25.50 33.94 24.81
C PRO A 220 25.58 35.09 25.84
N GLY A 221 24.65 36.05 25.77
CA GLY A 221 24.74 37.32 26.48
C GLY A 221 25.68 38.32 25.80
N GLY A 222 25.88 39.48 26.43
CA GLY A 222 26.61 40.59 25.85
C GLY A 222 27.18 41.52 26.91
N SER A 223 28.08 42.42 26.49
CA SER A 223 28.75 43.37 27.38
C SER A 223 28.05 44.72 27.34
N LYS A 224 27.17 45.00 28.31
CA LYS A 224 26.64 46.35 28.57
C LYS A 224 27.34 46.94 29.80
N TYR A 225 27.61 48.25 29.79
CA TYR A 225 28.30 48.97 30.87
C TYR A 225 29.72 48.45 31.22
N TYR A 226 30.46 47.92 30.24
CA TYR A 226 31.81 47.35 30.43
C TYR A 226 31.90 46.10 31.33
N LEU A 227 30.76 45.51 31.75
CA LEU A 227 30.71 44.28 32.54
C LEU A 227 30.96 43.05 31.64
N LYS A 228 32.23 42.75 31.37
CA LYS A 228 32.64 41.63 30.51
C LYS A 228 32.18 40.24 31.00
N PHE A 229 31.87 40.09 32.29
CA PHE A 229 31.44 38.81 32.86
C PHE A 229 30.00 38.41 32.50
N LEU A 230 29.16 39.32 32.01
CA LEU A 230 27.80 39.02 31.55
C LEU A 230 27.75 38.36 30.17
N ARG A 231 28.89 38.33 29.47
CA ARG A 231 29.04 37.77 28.12
C ARG A 231 29.86 36.49 28.19
N TRP A 232 29.31 35.42 27.64
CA TRP A 232 30.11 34.28 27.29
C TRP A 232 30.78 34.52 25.95
N SER A 233 32.02 34.11 25.85
CA SER A 233 32.82 34.27 24.65
C SER A 233 33.51 32.95 24.43
N SER A 234 33.11 32.16 23.43
CA SER A 234 33.84 30.97 23.02
C SER A 234 33.87 30.95 21.49
N PRO A 235 35.03 30.75 20.85
CA PRO A 235 35.09 30.52 19.41
C PRO A 235 34.21 29.34 18.97
N ARG A 236 34.05 28.35 19.87
CA ARG A 236 33.29 27.12 19.65
C ARG A 236 31.80 27.34 19.42
N PHE A 237 31.25 28.47 19.87
CA PHE A 237 29.87 28.86 19.56
C PHE A 237 29.61 28.94 18.05
N TYR A 238 30.65 29.26 17.28
CA TYR A 238 30.56 29.55 15.85
C TYR A 238 31.12 28.42 14.98
N GLU A 239 31.71 27.40 15.60
CA GLU A 239 32.17 26.20 14.90
C GLU A 239 30.99 25.43 14.33
N GLN A 240 31.25 24.62 13.29
CA GLN A 240 30.24 23.75 12.73
C GLN A 240 29.97 22.60 13.72
N PRO A 241 28.77 22.51 14.32
CA PRO A 241 28.49 21.47 15.29
C PRO A 241 28.50 20.09 14.62
N GLN A 242 29.10 19.09 15.27
CA GLN A 242 29.06 17.70 14.82
C GLN A 242 27.73 17.06 15.23
N CYS A 243 26.68 17.32 14.45
CA CYS A 243 25.34 16.78 14.66
C CYS A 243 24.80 16.09 13.38
N ASN A 244 23.79 15.25 13.56
CA ASN A 244 23.19 14.45 12.48
C ASN A 244 22.02 15.19 11.82
N ASP A 245 21.19 15.84 12.63
CA ASP A 245 20.09 16.71 12.20
C ASP A 245 20.02 17.92 13.14
N TYR A 246 19.38 19.02 12.74
CA TYR A 246 19.20 20.18 13.61
C TYR A 246 18.00 21.03 13.20
N GLU A 247 17.56 21.88 14.12
CA GLU A 247 16.71 23.01 13.83
C GLU A 247 17.18 24.24 14.62
N LEU A 248 17.27 25.40 13.96
CA LEU A 248 17.70 26.65 14.57
C LEU A 248 16.64 27.73 14.35
N LEU A 249 16.02 28.19 15.43
CA LEU A 249 14.97 29.22 15.39
C LEU A 249 15.49 30.55 15.92
N LEU A 250 15.29 31.64 15.20
CA LEU A 250 15.67 33.00 15.62
C LEU A 250 14.47 33.93 15.78
N LYS A 251 14.47 34.77 16.81
CA LYS A 251 13.37 35.72 17.09
C LYS A 251 13.51 37.05 16.35
N GLN A 252 12.56 37.39 15.49
CA GLN A 252 12.67 38.58 14.64
C GLN A 252 12.57 39.90 15.40
N HIS A 253 11.79 39.95 16.48
CA HIS A 253 11.35 41.19 17.13
C HIS A 253 12.01 41.47 18.48
N GLU A 254 13.00 40.67 18.85
CA GLU A 254 13.82 40.92 20.04
C GLU A 254 14.73 42.13 19.84
N ARG A 255 14.66 43.11 20.76
CA ARG A 255 15.43 44.36 20.67
C ARG A 255 16.25 44.68 21.91
N THR A 256 16.29 43.83 22.93
CA THR A 256 17.11 44.11 24.11
C THR A 256 18.60 44.02 23.79
N CYS A 257 19.39 44.96 24.31
CA CYS A 257 20.85 44.84 24.31
C CYS A 257 21.30 43.51 24.90
N CYS A 258 22.41 42.95 24.41
CA CYS A 258 22.96 41.66 24.84
C CYS A 258 22.17 40.41 24.38
N PHE A 259 21.10 40.56 23.60
CA PHE A 259 20.33 39.46 23.02
C PHE A 259 20.63 39.23 21.53
N SER A 260 21.88 39.39 21.10
CA SER A 260 22.29 39.01 19.75
C SER A 260 22.51 37.50 19.68
N PRO A 261 21.72 36.75 18.89
CA PRO A 261 21.82 35.31 18.84
C PRO A 261 22.98 34.85 17.96
N ILE A 262 23.43 33.63 18.16
CA ILE A 262 24.52 33.00 17.41
C ILE A 262 23.95 32.21 16.21
N ILE A 263 24.63 32.31 15.08
CA ILE A 263 24.45 31.40 13.93
C ILE A 263 25.77 30.65 13.73
N PRO A 264 25.85 29.36 14.14
CA PRO A 264 27.02 28.52 13.92
C PRO A 264 27.28 28.28 12.43
N LYS A 265 28.54 28.01 12.07
CA LYS A 265 28.88 27.64 10.69
C LYS A 265 28.10 26.39 10.26
N GLY A 266 27.58 26.41 9.03
CA GLY A 266 26.86 25.27 8.45
C GLY A 266 25.42 25.10 8.93
N MET A 267 24.94 25.93 9.88
CA MET A 267 23.54 25.94 10.30
C MET A 267 22.76 27.03 9.59
N GLN A 268 21.57 26.69 9.07
CA GLN A 268 20.63 27.63 8.46
C GLN A 268 19.50 27.95 9.45
N PRO A 269 19.29 29.22 9.85
CA PRO A 269 18.24 29.57 10.78
C PRO A 269 16.88 29.75 10.09
N LEU A 270 15.80 29.40 10.79
CA LEU A 270 14.45 29.85 10.49
C LEU A 270 14.07 31.00 11.42
N THR A 271 13.55 32.08 10.84
CA THR A 271 13.04 33.20 11.63
C THR A 271 11.61 32.96 12.09
N ILE A 272 11.30 33.37 13.32
CA ILE A 272 9.95 33.35 13.91
C ILE A 272 9.66 34.71 14.56
N PRO A 273 8.44 35.27 14.41
CA PRO A 273 8.03 36.50 15.07
C PRO A 273 8.10 36.43 16.60
N GLY A 274 8.11 37.63 17.18
CA GLY A 274 8.13 37.85 18.62
C GLY A 274 9.53 38.13 19.16
N HIS A 275 9.59 38.34 20.47
CA HIS A 275 10.84 38.59 21.19
C HIS A 275 11.37 37.27 21.79
N HIS A 276 12.48 37.34 22.51
CA HIS A 276 13.24 36.18 22.99
C HIS A 276 12.41 35.16 23.79
N GLY A 277 11.49 35.63 24.63
CA GLY A 277 10.66 34.80 25.50
C GLY A 277 9.36 34.30 24.85
N THR A 278 9.03 34.73 23.64
CA THR A 278 7.74 34.39 23.02
C THR A 278 7.62 32.89 22.72
N ALA A 279 8.71 32.22 22.32
CA ALA A 279 8.72 30.77 22.11
C ALA A 279 8.57 29.95 23.39
N SER A 280 9.06 30.46 24.53
CA SER A 280 8.99 29.79 25.83
C SER A 280 7.65 30.00 26.54
N GLY A 281 6.71 30.76 25.95
CA GLY A 281 5.37 30.99 26.50
C GLY A 281 5.13 32.38 27.09
N ASN A 282 6.07 33.33 26.95
CA ASN A 282 5.81 34.70 27.37
C ASN A 282 4.93 35.42 26.33
N ARG A 283 3.72 35.81 26.76
CA ARG A 283 2.73 36.53 25.94
C ARG A 283 2.77 38.05 26.10
N TYR A 284 3.63 38.56 26.96
CA TYR A 284 3.79 39.98 27.27
C TYR A 284 5.10 40.49 26.69
N ASN A 285 5.27 41.81 26.62
CA ASN A 285 6.60 42.34 26.33
C ASN A 285 7.58 42.05 27.50
N GLN A 286 8.85 42.40 27.32
CA GLN A 286 9.92 42.13 28.31
C GLN A 286 9.78 42.89 29.64
N GLN A 287 8.77 43.75 29.76
CA GLN A 287 8.42 44.47 30.97
C GLN A 287 7.07 44.02 31.57
N GLY A 288 6.48 42.93 31.05
CA GLY A 288 5.22 42.38 31.54
C GLY A 288 3.98 43.16 31.09
N VAL A 289 4.09 43.98 30.03
CA VAL A 289 2.98 44.75 29.49
C VAL A 289 2.30 43.99 28.36
N ALA A 290 0.97 43.94 28.40
CA ALA A 290 0.15 43.32 27.36
C ALA A 290 0.16 44.15 26.06
N VAL A 291 -0.11 43.47 24.96
CA VAL A 291 -0.31 44.12 23.66
C VAL A 291 -1.49 45.11 23.75
N PRO A 292 -1.37 46.35 23.21
CA PRO A 292 -2.42 47.37 23.31
C PRO A 292 -3.75 46.93 22.68
N GLU A 293 -4.86 47.39 23.27
CA GLU A 293 -6.21 47.13 22.74
C GLU A 293 -6.47 47.74 21.36
N SER A 294 -5.62 48.67 20.90
CA SER A 294 -5.68 49.25 19.57
C SER A 294 -5.27 48.29 18.44
N ILE A 295 -4.64 47.16 18.78
CA ILE A 295 -4.28 46.10 17.82
C ILE A 295 -5.40 45.06 17.83
N GLU A 296 -6.03 44.83 16.67
CA GLU A 296 -7.19 43.94 16.51
C GLU A 296 -6.82 42.47 16.82
N ASP A 297 -5.87 41.91 16.06
CA ASP A 297 -5.37 40.55 16.25
C ASP A 297 -4.16 40.56 17.20
N ARG A 298 -4.42 40.19 18.46
CA ARG A 298 -3.49 40.36 19.61
C ARG A 298 -3.02 39.07 20.29
N ASP A 299 -3.32 37.90 19.72
CA ASP A 299 -2.93 36.61 20.29
C ASP A 299 -1.48 36.25 19.98
N THR A 300 -0.60 36.60 20.91
CA THR A 300 0.83 36.31 20.84
C THR A 300 1.19 34.89 21.27
N THR A 301 0.22 34.10 21.72
CA THR A 301 0.47 32.72 22.18
C THR A 301 0.57 31.75 20.99
N THR A 302 0.12 32.16 19.81
CA THR A 302 0.21 31.39 18.55
C THR A 302 1.64 30.97 18.18
N VAL A 303 2.67 31.73 18.57
CA VAL A 303 4.07 31.35 18.38
C VAL A 303 4.50 30.20 19.29
N GLN A 304 3.95 30.12 20.51
CA GLN A 304 4.20 28.99 21.40
C GLN A 304 3.61 27.71 20.79
N ASP A 305 2.39 27.78 20.26
CA ASP A 305 1.74 26.64 19.61
C ASP A 305 2.56 26.13 18.42
N LEU A 306 2.99 27.05 17.55
CA LEU A 306 3.82 26.72 16.41
C LEU A 306 5.13 26.04 16.83
N VAL A 307 5.84 26.61 17.82
CA VAL A 307 7.12 26.05 18.29
C VAL A 307 6.93 24.67 18.93
N LEU A 308 5.83 24.45 19.66
CA LEU A 308 5.49 23.15 20.24
C LEU A 308 5.27 22.10 19.14
N CYS A 309 4.43 22.40 18.14
CA CYS A 309 4.22 21.49 17.00
C CYS A 309 5.51 21.25 16.21
N LYS A 310 6.33 22.29 15.98
CA LYS A 310 7.62 22.15 15.29
C LYS A 310 8.61 21.27 16.05
N LEU A 311 8.69 21.41 17.38
CA LEU A 311 9.50 20.54 18.21
C LEU A 311 9.06 19.08 18.05
N PHE A 312 7.77 18.78 18.15
CA PHE A 312 7.29 17.40 17.99
C PHE A 312 7.38 16.89 16.54
N ALA A 313 7.33 17.77 15.54
CA ALA A 313 7.63 17.42 14.15
C ALA A 313 9.10 17.01 13.98
N PHE A 314 10.02 17.80 14.53
CA PHE A 314 11.46 17.53 14.55
C PHE A 314 11.78 16.24 15.29
N LEU A 315 11.22 16.06 16.48
CA LEU A 315 11.43 14.85 17.28
C LEU A 315 10.92 13.61 16.57
N ASN A 316 9.71 13.65 15.97
CA ASN A 316 9.20 12.54 15.16
C ASN A 316 10.15 12.20 14.00
N ARG A 317 10.63 13.19 13.26
CA ARG A 317 11.60 12.98 12.17
C ARG A 317 12.86 12.27 12.68
N CYS A 318 13.39 12.69 13.82
CA CYS A 318 14.65 12.19 14.37
C CYS A 318 14.53 10.84 15.09
N THR A 319 13.33 10.41 15.49
CA THR A 319 13.09 9.18 16.26
C THR A 319 12.23 8.15 15.51
N GLY A 320 12.02 8.33 14.21
CA GLY A 320 11.32 7.35 13.36
C GLY A 320 9.80 7.39 13.47
N ASN A 321 9.21 8.58 13.59
CA ASN A 321 7.77 8.87 13.62
C ASN A 321 6.97 8.18 14.74
N ARG A 322 7.65 7.77 15.82
CA ARG A 322 7.10 7.01 16.95
C ARG A 322 6.06 7.73 17.81
N PHE A 323 5.96 9.07 17.77
CA PHE A 323 5.01 9.81 18.61
C PHE A 323 3.62 9.95 17.98
N GLY A 324 3.36 9.31 16.85
CA GLY A 324 1.99 9.12 16.36
C GLY A 324 1.24 8.12 17.23
N THR A 325 0.37 8.60 18.11
CA THR A 325 -0.40 7.77 19.02
C THR A 325 -1.83 8.26 19.16
N GLU A 326 -2.74 7.33 19.46
CA GLU A 326 -4.12 7.65 19.87
C GLU A 326 -4.20 8.09 21.34
N GLN A 327 -3.17 7.82 22.13
CA GLN A 327 -3.10 8.18 23.54
C GLN A 327 -2.94 9.69 23.70
N ALA A 328 -3.95 10.32 24.29
CA ALA A 328 -3.93 11.76 24.53
C ALA A 328 -3.02 12.12 25.72
N VAL A 329 -2.13 13.08 25.51
CA VAL A 329 -1.35 13.75 26.55
C VAL A 329 -2.28 14.54 27.48
N LYS A 330 -2.10 14.41 28.80
CA LYS A 330 -2.93 15.04 29.85
C LYS A 330 -2.05 15.44 31.03
N LEU A 331 -1.50 16.66 30.98
CA LEU A 331 -0.50 17.13 31.94
C LEU A 331 -0.97 18.32 32.80
N GLU A 332 -2.28 18.57 32.85
CA GLU A 332 -2.88 19.75 33.52
C GLU A 332 -2.54 21.08 32.83
N HIS A 333 -1.90 21.03 31.64
CA HIS A 333 -1.64 22.17 30.78
C HIS A 333 -2.71 22.26 29.68
N LYS A 334 -3.99 22.44 30.05
CA LYS A 334 -5.15 22.24 29.15
C LYS A 334 -5.00 22.81 27.74
N GLU A 335 -4.44 24.01 27.60
CA GLU A 335 -4.26 24.65 26.30
C GLU A 335 -3.13 24.03 25.47
N LEU A 336 -1.99 23.71 26.09
CA LEU A 336 -0.88 23.04 25.39
C LEU A 336 -1.20 21.56 25.11
N ASP A 337 -1.93 20.90 26.02
CA ASP A 337 -2.49 19.56 25.82
C ASP A 337 -3.38 19.52 24.58
N GLY A 338 -4.25 20.53 24.40
CA GLY A 338 -5.08 20.65 23.20
C GLY A 338 -4.24 20.72 21.92
N VAL A 339 -3.30 21.66 21.87
CA VAL A 339 -2.42 21.88 20.70
C VAL A 339 -1.61 20.63 20.36
N LEU A 340 -0.98 20.01 21.35
CA LEU A 340 -0.15 18.84 21.11
C LEU A 340 -0.99 17.63 20.68
N ASN A 341 -2.13 17.39 21.34
CA ASN A 341 -3.01 16.28 20.96
C ASN A 341 -3.60 16.44 19.56
N ASP A 342 -3.99 17.66 19.18
CA ASP A 342 -4.49 17.95 17.84
C ASP A 342 -3.43 17.64 16.78
N PHE A 343 -2.15 17.89 17.09
CA PHE A 343 -1.01 17.59 16.22
C PHE A 343 -0.64 16.09 16.19
N LEU A 344 -0.51 15.43 17.35
CA LEU A 344 -0.02 14.05 17.44
C LEU A 344 -0.99 13.02 16.84
N ARG A 345 -2.30 13.30 16.88
CA ARG A 345 -3.35 12.45 16.29
C ARG A 345 -3.36 12.44 14.77
N GLN A 346 -2.67 13.38 14.13
CA GLN A 346 -2.61 13.44 12.68
C GLN A 346 -1.51 12.53 12.13
N ASP A 347 -1.72 12.08 10.89
CA ASP A 347 -0.67 11.51 10.05
C ASP A 347 0.31 12.61 9.57
N GLU A 348 1.30 12.25 8.76
CA GLU A 348 2.28 13.23 8.26
C GLU A 348 1.61 14.38 7.47
N SER A 349 0.59 14.07 6.66
CA SER A 349 -0.11 15.08 5.86
C SER A 349 -0.91 16.05 6.74
N GLY A 350 -1.66 15.52 7.71
CA GLY A 350 -2.41 16.31 8.68
C GLY A 350 -1.50 17.10 9.62
N ARG A 351 -0.33 16.57 10.01
CA ARG A 351 0.67 17.34 10.78
C ARG A 351 1.19 18.55 10.02
N ASN A 352 1.45 18.39 8.72
CA ASN A 352 1.83 19.51 7.85
C ASN A 352 0.71 20.55 7.74
N ALA A 353 -0.55 20.10 7.69
CA ALA A 353 -1.71 20.99 7.71
C ALA A 353 -1.85 21.74 9.04
N GLU A 354 -1.63 21.08 10.17
CA GLU A 354 -1.64 21.71 11.50
C GLU A 354 -0.49 22.71 11.67
N LEU A 355 0.73 22.38 11.22
CA LEU A 355 1.85 23.35 11.20
C LEU A 355 1.49 24.60 10.39
N LEU A 356 0.91 24.41 9.20
CA LEU A 356 0.49 25.52 8.36
C LEU A 356 -0.61 26.36 9.03
N LYS A 357 -1.58 25.72 9.67
CA LYS A 357 -2.62 26.41 10.46
C LYS A 357 -2.01 27.29 11.55
N HIS A 358 -1.00 26.79 12.28
CA HIS A 358 -0.28 27.59 13.28
C HIS A 358 0.55 28.71 12.65
N TYR A 359 1.18 28.49 11.50
CA TYR A 359 1.84 29.57 10.74
C TYR A 359 0.87 30.70 10.35
N ASN A 360 -0.29 30.35 9.81
CA ASN A 360 -1.33 31.31 9.44
C ASN A 360 -1.86 32.07 10.67
N ALA A 361 -2.00 31.38 11.81
CA ALA A 361 -2.37 32.03 13.07
C ALA A 361 -1.30 33.05 13.53
N VAL A 362 -0.02 32.74 13.34
CA VAL A 362 1.09 33.67 13.63
C VAL A 362 1.06 34.88 12.69
N ILE A 363 0.86 34.67 11.38
CA ILE A 363 0.72 35.75 10.39
C ILE A 363 -0.44 36.68 10.73
N LYS A 364 -1.60 36.10 11.08
CA LYS A 364 -2.78 36.88 11.47
C LYS A 364 -2.47 37.83 12.64
N ASN A 365 -1.65 37.41 13.59
CA ASN A 365 -1.25 38.19 14.76
C ASN A 365 0.09 38.95 14.58
N ILE A 366 0.58 39.14 13.34
CA ILE A 366 1.93 39.69 13.10
C ILE A 366 2.14 41.09 13.68
N GLN A 367 1.08 41.92 13.71
CA GLN A 367 1.15 43.26 14.29
C GLN A 367 1.43 43.23 15.81
N ALA A 368 0.82 42.29 16.53
CA ALA A 368 1.07 42.09 17.96
C ALA A 368 2.52 41.70 18.24
N PHE A 369 3.09 40.81 17.42
CA PHE A 369 4.50 40.46 17.53
C PHE A 369 5.44 41.61 17.16
N THR A 370 5.08 42.41 16.16
CA THR A 370 5.87 43.56 15.72
C THR A 370 5.91 44.64 16.80
N TRP A 371 4.82 44.83 17.55
CA TRP A 371 4.76 45.74 18.68
C TRP A 371 5.81 45.44 19.76
N PHE A 372 6.20 44.17 19.95
CA PHE A 372 7.26 43.81 20.90
C PHE A 372 8.62 44.43 20.58
N GLN A 373 8.85 44.93 19.36
CA GLN A 373 10.08 45.66 19.03
C GLN A 373 10.24 46.97 19.81
N ASP A 374 9.14 47.52 20.35
CA ASP A 374 9.16 48.72 21.18
C ASP A 374 9.45 48.42 22.66
N GLY A 375 9.49 47.14 23.03
CA GLY A 375 9.86 46.65 24.37
C GLY A 375 11.36 46.37 24.51
N SER A 376 11.83 46.35 25.76
CA SER A 376 13.17 45.85 26.11
C SER A 376 13.28 45.57 27.61
N TYR A 377 14.14 44.65 28.04
CA TYR A 377 14.35 44.50 29.49
C TYR A 377 14.84 45.82 30.10
N ALA A 378 14.12 46.34 31.10
CA ALA A 378 14.30 47.70 31.63
C ALA A 378 15.76 48.05 31.99
N ARG A 379 16.52 47.11 32.56
CA ARG A 379 17.93 47.31 32.94
C ARG A 379 18.90 47.27 31.75
N LEU A 380 18.55 46.53 30.70
CA LEU A 380 19.39 46.31 29.52
C LEU A 380 19.03 47.24 28.35
N GLY A 381 17.83 47.80 28.30
CA GLY A 381 17.39 48.75 27.27
C GLY A 381 17.41 48.19 25.85
N ALA A 382 16.91 48.97 24.89
CA ALA A 382 16.86 48.57 23.49
C ALA A 382 18.23 48.74 22.80
N GLN A 383 18.55 47.80 21.92
CA GLN A 383 19.68 47.81 21.00
C GLN A 383 19.42 48.86 19.91
N TYR A 384 20.37 49.76 19.71
CA TYR A 384 20.28 50.75 18.64
C TYR A 384 20.54 50.08 17.29
N ALA A 385 19.55 50.11 16.40
CA ALA A 385 19.67 49.70 15.02
C ALA A 385 18.93 50.71 14.14
N LYS A 386 19.57 51.12 13.03
CA LYS A 386 18.88 51.83 11.95
C LYS A 386 17.75 50.90 11.46
N GLU A 387 16.55 51.44 11.29
CA GLU A 387 15.35 50.69 10.88
C GLU A 387 14.85 49.60 11.87
N LYS A 388 15.31 49.63 13.13
CA LYS A 388 14.92 48.67 14.17
C LYS A 388 15.10 47.20 13.74
N GLN A 389 16.18 46.85 13.05
CA GLN A 389 16.51 45.44 12.75
C GLN A 389 17.25 44.77 13.93
N ARG A 390 17.07 43.45 14.11
CA ARG A 390 17.85 42.68 15.10
C ARG A 390 19.25 42.39 14.56
N PHE A 391 20.28 42.44 15.41
CA PHE A 391 21.62 41.96 15.06
C PHE A 391 21.84 40.51 15.49
N VAL A 392 22.53 39.75 14.65
CA VAL A 392 22.99 38.37 14.89
C VAL A 392 24.51 38.27 14.86
N HIS A 393 25.05 37.23 15.49
CA HIS A 393 26.44 36.82 15.40
C HIS A 393 26.60 35.72 14.36
N LEU A 394 26.92 36.11 13.11
CA LEU A 394 27.08 35.18 12.00
C LEU A 394 28.51 34.64 11.93
N HIS A 395 28.68 33.33 12.15
CA HIS A 395 29.94 32.60 11.99
C HIS A 395 31.14 33.16 12.79
N GLY A 396 30.87 34.02 13.76
CA GLY A 396 31.85 34.73 14.57
C GLY A 396 31.20 35.87 15.36
N HIS A 397 32.02 36.66 16.06
CA HIS A 397 31.55 37.79 16.89
C HIS A 397 31.10 39.03 16.09
N ASN A 398 31.03 38.94 14.77
CA ASN A 398 30.60 40.04 13.90
C ASN A 398 29.11 40.29 14.10
N HIS A 399 28.72 41.55 14.32
CA HIS A 399 27.30 41.92 14.33
C HIS A 399 26.86 42.12 12.89
N MET A 400 25.86 41.36 12.47
CA MET A 400 25.24 41.48 11.15
C MET A 400 23.73 41.71 11.34
N PRO A 401 23.08 42.60 10.55
CA PRO A 401 21.63 42.68 10.56
C PRO A 401 21.02 41.33 10.21
N MET A 402 19.96 40.92 10.92
CA MET A 402 19.33 39.61 10.75
C MET A 402 18.90 39.37 9.30
N GLU A 403 18.36 40.37 8.62
CA GLU A 403 17.93 40.27 7.22
C GLU A 403 19.08 39.96 6.26
N ALA A 404 20.31 40.35 6.59
CA ALA A 404 21.49 40.01 5.80
C ALA A 404 21.94 38.55 6.03
N ALA A 405 21.61 37.96 7.17
CA ALA A 405 21.90 36.55 7.48
C ALA A 405 20.76 35.61 7.05
N VAL A 406 19.51 36.08 7.13
CA VAL A 406 18.30 35.37 6.71
C VAL A 406 17.40 36.38 5.98
N PRO A 407 17.45 36.43 4.64
CA PRO A 407 16.63 37.36 3.86
C PRO A 407 15.14 37.22 4.14
N ALA A 408 14.45 38.34 4.25
CA ALA A 408 13.01 38.37 4.51
C ALA A 408 12.21 38.05 3.24
N LEU A 409 11.24 37.15 3.38
CA LEU A 409 10.28 36.82 2.31
C LEU A 409 9.25 37.94 2.10
N HIS A 410 8.29 37.71 1.21
CA HIS A 410 7.09 38.55 1.16
C HIS A 410 6.37 38.52 2.52
N GLN A 411 5.72 39.62 2.90
CA GLN A 411 5.10 39.80 4.22
C GLN A 411 4.03 38.75 4.59
N ASP A 412 3.52 38.03 3.60
CA ASP A 412 2.54 36.96 3.78
C ASP A 412 3.20 35.64 4.27
N PHE A 413 4.54 35.57 4.27
CA PHE A 413 5.30 34.40 4.69
C PHE A 413 6.26 34.72 5.83
N ILE A 414 6.28 33.85 6.84
CA ILE A 414 7.12 34.01 8.02
C ILE A 414 8.57 33.60 7.72
N ASN A 415 8.74 32.48 7.02
CA ASN A 415 10.01 31.88 6.67
C ASN A 415 9.83 30.85 5.54
N GLN A 416 10.92 30.20 5.16
CA GLN A 416 10.93 29.19 4.08
C GLN A 416 10.00 28.01 4.34
N GLU A 417 9.91 27.50 5.57
CA GLU A 417 9.03 26.37 5.88
C GLU A 417 7.56 26.75 5.69
N HIS A 418 7.14 27.95 6.13
CA HIS A 418 5.80 28.43 5.88
C HIS A 418 5.46 28.44 4.38
N ALA A 419 6.37 28.97 3.55
CA ALA A 419 6.20 29.01 2.10
C ALA A 419 6.08 27.61 1.47
N LEU A 420 6.89 26.65 1.93
CA LEU A 420 6.85 25.26 1.44
C LEU A 420 5.57 24.53 1.86
N LEU A 421 5.12 24.72 3.10
CA LEU A 421 3.85 24.17 3.58
C LEU A 421 2.66 24.76 2.83
N TYR A 422 2.70 26.08 2.57
CA TYR A 422 1.68 26.76 1.78
C TYR A 422 1.63 26.22 0.35
N LEU A 423 2.79 26.09 -0.32
CA LEU A 423 2.91 25.52 -1.65
C LEU A 423 2.35 24.09 -1.72
N ARG A 424 2.75 23.23 -0.78
CA ARG A 424 2.26 21.85 -0.69
C ARG A 424 0.74 21.82 -0.52
N GLY A 425 0.21 22.68 0.35
CA GLY A 425 -1.23 22.75 0.63
C GLY A 425 -2.05 23.29 -0.56
N TYR A 426 -1.51 24.28 -1.29
CA TYR A 426 -2.10 24.84 -2.51
C TYR A 426 -2.15 23.81 -3.64
N ILE A 427 -1.03 23.12 -3.90
CA ILE A 427 -0.97 22.01 -4.87
C ILE A 427 -1.85 20.85 -4.42
N ARG A 428 -2.21 20.75 -3.13
CA ARG A 428 -2.92 19.59 -2.52
C ARG A 428 -2.05 18.32 -2.51
N PHE A 429 -0.73 18.48 -2.58
CA PHE A 429 0.21 17.38 -2.74
C PHE A 429 0.25 16.46 -1.50
N GLY A 430 -0.06 15.18 -1.70
CA GLY A 430 -0.03 14.16 -0.66
C GLY A 430 -1.18 14.24 0.33
N LYS A 431 -2.32 14.84 -0.06
CA LYS A 431 -3.56 14.82 0.76
C LYS A 431 -4.25 13.47 0.77
N ARG A 432 -3.96 12.55 -0.17
CA ARG A 432 -4.43 11.16 -0.09
C ARG A 432 -3.22 10.23 -0.12
N ALA A 433 -3.06 9.42 0.92
CA ALA A 433 -2.01 8.40 0.99
C ALA A 433 -2.04 7.41 -0.19
N GLU A 434 -3.18 7.32 -0.87
CA GLU A 434 -3.44 6.45 -2.03
C GLU A 434 -3.36 7.16 -3.39
N ASP A 435 -3.00 8.46 -3.44
CA ASP A 435 -3.01 9.21 -4.72
C ASP A 435 -2.13 8.49 -5.75
N SER A 436 -2.72 8.18 -6.91
CA SER A 436 -1.96 7.61 -8.03
C SER A 436 -0.95 8.64 -8.56
N LEU A 437 0.11 8.17 -9.21
CA LEU A 437 1.11 9.07 -9.81
C LEU A 437 0.45 10.06 -10.79
N ALA A 438 -0.57 9.60 -11.52
CA ALA A 438 -1.37 10.45 -12.41
C ALA A 438 -2.16 11.52 -11.65
N GLY A 439 -2.74 11.19 -10.49
CA GLY A 439 -3.43 12.15 -9.62
C GLY A 439 -2.50 13.25 -9.11
N MET A 440 -1.30 12.90 -8.67
CA MET A 440 -0.33 13.89 -8.18
C MET A 440 0.15 14.85 -9.29
N ILE A 441 0.32 14.34 -10.53
CA ILE A 441 0.64 15.21 -11.68
C ILE A 441 -0.56 16.09 -12.04
N ALA A 442 -1.79 15.58 -11.92
CA ALA A 442 -3.01 16.36 -12.14
C ALA A 442 -3.07 17.57 -11.20
N ASP A 443 -2.82 17.35 -9.91
CA ASP A 443 -2.83 18.36 -8.86
C ASP A 443 -1.78 19.47 -9.12
N ILE A 444 -0.55 19.10 -9.48
CA ILE A 444 0.48 20.07 -9.90
C ILE A 444 0.07 20.82 -11.17
N THR A 445 -0.54 20.12 -12.13
CA THR A 445 -0.99 20.71 -13.39
C THR A 445 -2.12 21.72 -13.17
N GLU A 446 -3.10 21.42 -12.31
CA GLU A 446 -4.18 22.34 -11.92
C GLU A 446 -3.63 23.58 -11.24
N ALA A 447 -2.71 23.40 -10.29
CA ALA A 447 -2.03 24.50 -9.60
C ALA A 447 -1.22 25.39 -10.56
N LEU A 448 -0.52 24.79 -11.53
CA LEU A 448 0.22 25.51 -12.56
C LEU A 448 -0.70 26.31 -13.48
N ASP A 449 -1.79 25.69 -13.96
CA ASP A 449 -2.79 26.32 -14.83
C ASP A 449 -3.45 27.52 -14.14
N GLU A 450 -3.88 27.35 -12.89
CA GLU A 450 -4.48 28.43 -12.10
C GLU A 450 -3.46 29.57 -11.87
N THR A 451 -2.21 29.22 -11.52
CA THR A 451 -1.14 30.20 -11.30
C THR A 451 -0.86 31.02 -12.55
N ILE A 452 -0.73 30.36 -13.70
CA ILE A 452 -0.49 31.03 -14.99
C ILE A 452 -1.71 31.86 -15.38
N GLY A 453 -2.93 31.33 -15.26
CA GLY A 453 -4.17 32.06 -15.56
C GLY A 453 -4.27 33.37 -14.78
N LYS A 454 -3.90 33.35 -13.49
CA LYS A 454 -3.87 34.57 -12.66
C LYS A 454 -2.82 35.59 -13.07
N MET A 455 -1.70 35.18 -13.68
CA MET A 455 -0.73 36.12 -14.27
C MET A 455 -1.31 36.87 -15.47
N PHE A 456 -2.19 36.23 -16.27
CA PHE A 456 -2.88 36.86 -17.41
C PHE A 456 -4.07 37.74 -17.03
N ASP A 457 -4.77 37.41 -15.94
CA ASP A 457 -5.93 38.18 -15.46
C ASP A 457 -5.59 39.66 -15.14
N GLY A 458 -4.30 39.99 -14.94
CA GLY A 458 -3.73 41.34 -15.12
C GLY A 458 -4.27 42.49 -14.25
N SER A 459 -5.35 42.33 -13.49
CA SER A 459 -5.95 43.40 -12.69
C SER A 459 -6.55 42.89 -11.38
N MET A 460 -5.73 42.75 -10.35
CA MET A 460 -6.27 42.75 -8.99
C MET A 460 -6.57 44.19 -8.59
N LYS A 461 -7.85 44.55 -8.50
CA LYS A 461 -8.25 45.83 -7.90
C LYS A 461 -7.74 45.83 -6.45
N GLU A 462 -7.22 46.95 -5.93
CA GLU A 462 -6.72 47.05 -4.54
C GLU A 462 -7.72 46.50 -3.51
N LYS A 463 -9.02 46.64 -3.76
CA LYS A 463 -10.10 46.10 -2.91
C LYS A 463 -10.11 44.58 -2.82
N GLU A 464 -9.69 43.85 -3.85
CA GLU A 464 -9.57 42.38 -3.83
C GLU A 464 -8.30 41.92 -3.12
N LYS A 465 -7.19 42.67 -3.25
CA LYS A 465 -5.98 42.45 -2.42
C LYS A 465 -6.29 42.63 -0.93
N GLU A 466 -7.14 43.59 -0.59
CA GLU A 466 -7.52 43.87 0.79
C GLU A 466 -8.54 42.85 1.35
N SER A 467 -9.47 42.36 0.53
CA SER A 467 -10.39 41.27 0.90
C SER A 467 -9.67 39.92 1.04
N ALA A 468 -8.72 39.57 0.18
CA ALA A 468 -7.91 38.35 0.31
C ALA A 468 -7.06 38.35 1.58
N ARG A 469 -6.46 39.51 1.92
CA ARG A 469 -5.72 39.70 3.20
C ARG A 469 -6.60 39.50 4.43
N ARG A 470 -7.88 39.89 4.39
CA ARG A 470 -8.84 39.68 5.49
C ARG A 470 -9.41 38.24 5.53
N SER A 471 -9.35 37.51 4.41
CA SER A 471 -9.81 36.12 4.31
C SER A 471 -8.74 35.07 4.66
N ALA A 472 -7.51 35.47 4.99
CA ALA A 472 -6.43 34.60 5.47
C ALA A 472 -6.76 33.83 6.78
N SER A 473 -7.94 34.05 7.37
CA SER A 473 -8.46 33.26 8.49
C SER A 473 -9.15 31.95 8.10
N SER A 474 -9.40 31.68 6.81
CA SER A 474 -9.86 30.36 6.34
C SER A 474 -8.69 29.58 5.74
N LEU A 475 -8.72 28.25 5.85
CA LEU A 475 -7.81 27.31 5.18
C LEU A 475 -7.88 27.37 3.63
N ASN A 476 -8.42 28.46 3.06
CA ASN A 476 -8.51 28.66 1.62
C ASN A 476 -7.15 29.12 1.10
N PHE A 477 -6.38 28.15 0.62
CA PHE A 477 -5.21 28.37 -0.22
C PHE A 477 -5.64 29.20 -1.43
N ASP A 478 -5.05 30.38 -1.62
CA ASP A 478 -5.32 31.19 -2.79
C ASP A 478 -4.04 31.35 -3.63
N CYS A 479 -4.24 31.46 -4.94
CA CYS A 479 -3.14 31.68 -5.88
C CYS A 479 -2.41 33.02 -5.60
N ILE A 480 -3.05 33.96 -4.91
CA ILE A 480 -2.50 35.29 -4.62
C ILE A 480 -1.29 35.17 -3.68
N GLY A 481 -1.39 34.36 -2.63
CA GLY A 481 -0.26 34.10 -1.74
C GLY A 481 0.97 33.60 -2.48
N LEU A 482 0.80 32.70 -3.46
CA LEU A 482 1.91 32.21 -4.28
C LEU A 482 2.47 33.25 -5.24
N LEU A 483 1.63 34.06 -5.89
CA LEU A 483 2.11 35.14 -6.74
C LEU A 483 2.92 36.15 -5.94
N ASN A 484 2.50 36.47 -4.71
CA ASN A 484 3.23 37.35 -3.81
C ASN A 484 4.59 36.73 -3.38
N LEU A 485 4.66 35.40 -3.20
CA LEU A 485 5.94 34.71 -2.97
C LEU A 485 6.89 34.89 -4.16
N LEU A 486 6.38 34.84 -5.38
CA LEU A 486 7.15 34.97 -6.62
C LEU A 486 7.59 36.41 -6.93
N GLU A 487 7.14 37.44 -6.19
CA GLU A 487 7.58 38.83 -6.42
C GLU A 487 9.08 39.01 -6.11
N LYS A 488 9.59 38.38 -5.04
CA LYS A 488 11.00 38.48 -4.61
C LYS A 488 11.85 37.32 -5.13
N GLU A 489 13.13 37.58 -5.42
CA GLU A 489 14.07 36.57 -5.92
C GLU A 489 14.22 35.38 -4.96
N GLU A 490 14.32 35.62 -3.65
CA GLU A 490 14.42 34.57 -2.64
C GLU A 490 13.14 33.72 -2.56
N GLY A 491 11.98 34.35 -2.73
CA GLY A 491 10.70 33.65 -2.76
C GLY A 491 10.54 32.79 -4.02
N ARG A 492 10.99 33.28 -5.19
CA ARG A 492 11.09 32.47 -6.42
C ARG A 492 11.96 31.23 -6.20
N LYS A 493 13.14 31.42 -5.60
CA LYS A 493 14.05 30.30 -5.30
C LYS A 493 13.39 29.26 -4.40
N ILE A 494 12.76 29.67 -3.31
CA ILE A 494 12.06 28.74 -2.39
C ILE A 494 10.92 28.01 -3.10
N PHE A 495 10.15 28.73 -3.92
CA PHE A 495 9.06 28.14 -4.68
C PHE A 495 9.57 27.06 -5.64
N PHE A 496 10.61 27.35 -6.43
CA PHE A 496 11.17 26.38 -7.38
C PHE A 496 11.94 25.24 -6.70
N ASP A 497 12.65 25.50 -5.59
CA ASP A 497 13.26 24.45 -4.77
C ASP A 497 12.17 23.51 -4.22
N GLY A 498 11.07 24.08 -3.71
CA GLY A 498 9.90 23.34 -3.24
C GLY A 498 9.25 22.51 -4.33
N LEU A 499 8.97 23.11 -5.49
CA LEU A 499 8.43 22.40 -6.66
C LEU A 499 9.39 21.28 -7.11
N GLY A 500 10.70 21.50 -7.00
CA GLY A 500 11.73 20.50 -7.31
C GLY A 500 11.67 19.29 -6.40
N ILE A 501 11.47 19.48 -5.10
CA ILE A 501 11.27 18.37 -4.16
C ILE A 501 10.03 17.56 -4.54
N LEU A 502 8.94 18.22 -4.95
CA LEU A 502 7.72 17.54 -5.40
C LEU A 502 7.95 16.74 -6.69
N ILE A 503 8.61 17.33 -7.70
CA ILE A 503 8.95 16.66 -8.95
C ILE A 503 9.92 15.49 -8.72
N GLU A 504 10.92 15.65 -7.86
CA GLU A 504 11.83 14.56 -7.49
C GLU A 504 11.08 13.42 -6.78
N THR A 505 10.14 13.75 -5.89
CA THR A 505 9.28 12.74 -5.23
C THR A 505 8.47 11.94 -6.26
N LEU A 506 7.88 12.63 -7.25
CA LEU A 506 7.18 11.98 -8.36
C LEU A 506 8.11 11.11 -9.20
N SER A 507 9.31 11.61 -9.48
CA SER A 507 10.33 10.91 -10.27
C SER A 507 10.77 9.65 -9.56
N GLN A 508 11.05 9.71 -8.25
CA GLN A 508 11.38 8.53 -7.45
C GLN A 508 10.24 7.53 -7.41
N ARG A 509 8.99 7.97 -7.29
CA ARG A 509 7.83 7.08 -7.32
C ARG A 509 7.64 6.42 -8.68
N TYR A 510 7.82 7.16 -9.77
CA TYR A 510 7.84 6.62 -11.13
C TYR A 510 8.94 5.57 -11.31
N LEU A 511 10.16 5.85 -10.83
CA LEU A 511 11.30 4.94 -10.96
C LEU A 511 11.19 3.67 -10.10
N ARG A 512 10.46 3.73 -8.97
CA ARG A 512 10.30 2.61 -8.03
C ARG A 512 9.08 1.74 -8.30
N ASN A 513 8.03 2.27 -8.91
CA ASN A 513 6.78 1.54 -9.11
C ASN A 513 6.74 0.76 -10.42
N ASN A 514 6.29 -0.49 -10.36
CA ASN A 514 5.81 -1.21 -11.53
C ASN A 514 4.39 -0.75 -11.81
N LEU A 515 4.25 0.24 -12.69
CA LEU A 515 2.94 0.75 -13.08
C LEU A 515 2.13 -0.36 -13.75
N SER A 516 0.86 -0.51 -13.36
CA SER A 516 -0.08 -1.34 -14.11
C SER A 516 -0.31 -0.75 -15.52
N LYS A 517 -0.90 -1.52 -16.44
CA LYS A 517 -1.22 -1.01 -17.78
C LYS A 517 -2.17 0.19 -17.72
N GLU A 518 -3.11 0.17 -16.78
CA GLU A 518 -4.07 1.25 -16.53
C GLU A 518 -3.37 2.50 -15.98
N GLU A 519 -2.45 2.32 -15.02
CA GLU A 519 -1.65 3.42 -14.46
C GLU A 519 -0.71 4.05 -15.48
N ASP A 520 -0.05 3.25 -16.32
CA ASP A 520 0.81 3.73 -17.41
C ASP A 520 0.00 4.54 -18.43
N LEU A 521 -1.20 4.07 -18.81
CA LEU A 521 -2.08 4.80 -19.72
C LEU A 521 -2.57 6.12 -19.10
N ALA A 522 -2.96 6.11 -17.82
CA ALA A 522 -3.38 7.32 -17.10
C ALA A 522 -2.23 8.33 -17.01
N LEU A 523 -1.01 7.87 -16.74
CA LEU A 523 0.19 8.69 -16.65
C LEU A 523 0.50 9.38 -17.99
N ARG A 524 0.46 8.63 -19.10
CA ARG A 524 0.68 9.17 -20.45
C ARG A 524 -0.29 10.29 -20.79
N ASN A 525 -1.56 10.12 -20.43
CA ASN A 525 -2.60 11.10 -20.74
C ASN A 525 -2.46 12.41 -19.93
N ILE A 526 -1.73 12.40 -18.82
CA ILE A 526 -1.61 13.56 -17.94
C ILE A 526 -0.27 14.29 -18.08
N ILE A 527 0.80 13.59 -18.47
CA ILE A 527 2.15 14.16 -18.51
C ILE A 527 2.34 15.24 -19.58
N GLU A 528 1.56 15.20 -20.67
CA GLU A 528 1.59 16.22 -21.73
C GLU A 528 0.95 17.55 -21.30
N LYS A 529 -0.04 17.51 -20.39
CA LYS A 529 -0.82 18.68 -19.99
C LYS A 529 0.00 19.87 -19.47
N PRO A 530 0.96 19.70 -18.53
CA PRO A 530 1.75 20.84 -18.04
C PRO A 530 2.57 21.51 -19.14
N PHE A 531 3.13 20.73 -20.08
CA PHE A 531 3.84 21.29 -21.23
C PHE A 531 2.90 22.10 -22.12
N ARG A 532 1.71 21.55 -22.41
CA ARG A 532 0.73 22.24 -23.24
C ARG A 532 0.29 23.58 -22.64
N ILE A 533 -0.01 23.62 -21.34
CA ILE A 533 -0.39 24.85 -20.62
C ILE A 533 0.71 25.92 -20.78
N ILE A 534 1.97 25.55 -20.57
CA ILE A 534 3.10 26.48 -20.70
C ILE A 534 3.28 26.96 -22.14
N GLN A 535 3.16 26.07 -23.13
CA GLN A 535 3.29 26.48 -24.54
C GLN A 535 2.13 27.39 -24.98
N GLU A 536 0.91 27.13 -24.53
CA GLU A 536 -0.26 27.99 -24.76
C GLU A 536 -0.04 29.38 -24.12
N ALA A 537 0.49 29.42 -22.89
CA ALA A 537 0.85 30.66 -22.22
C ALA A 537 1.94 31.45 -22.99
N LYS A 538 3.02 30.80 -23.43
CA LYS A 538 4.08 31.45 -24.21
C LYS A 538 3.55 32.01 -25.53
N LYS A 539 2.62 31.31 -26.18
CA LYS A 539 1.94 31.80 -27.39
C LYS A 539 1.08 33.02 -27.08
N ALA A 540 0.30 32.99 -26.00
CA ALA A 540 -0.52 34.12 -25.57
C ALA A 540 0.32 35.36 -25.23
N ILE A 541 1.48 35.20 -24.58
CA ILE A 541 2.44 36.29 -24.34
C ILE A 541 2.89 36.92 -25.66
N ALA A 542 3.23 36.11 -26.68
CA ALA A 542 3.67 36.62 -27.97
C ALA A 542 2.58 37.42 -28.72
N GLU A 543 1.31 37.14 -28.43
CA GLU A 543 0.15 37.84 -29.00
C GLU A 543 -0.22 39.12 -28.22
N GLN A 544 0.18 39.24 -26.95
CA GLN A 544 -0.13 40.38 -26.07
C GLN A 544 1.05 41.37 -25.98
N LYS A 545 0.88 42.57 -26.55
CA LYS A 545 1.95 43.58 -26.64
C LYS A 545 2.44 44.16 -25.30
N ASP A 546 1.61 44.15 -24.26
CA ASP A 546 1.87 44.81 -22.97
C ASP A 546 1.83 43.83 -21.78
N PHE A 547 2.31 42.59 -21.96
CA PHE A 547 2.39 41.63 -20.86
C PHE A 547 3.61 41.89 -19.96
N SER A 548 3.51 41.58 -18.66
CA SER A 548 4.58 41.84 -17.68
C SER A 548 5.88 41.08 -18.03
N GLU A 549 7.01 41.79 -18.07
CA GLU A 549 8.34 41.18 -18.28
C GLU A 549 8.70 40.20 -17.14
N GLU A 550 8.30 40.50 -15.91
CA GLU A 550 8.55 39.65 -14.75
C GLU A 550 7.77 38.32 -14.85
N TYR A 551 6.48 38.39 -15.21
CA TYR A 551 5.68 37.18 -15.43
C TYR A 551 6.11 36.41 -16.67
N THR A 552 6.58 37.12 -17.71
CA THR A 552 7.24 36.49 -18.86
C THR A 552 8.42 35.66 -18.36
N SER A 553 9.35 36.27 -17.62
CA SER A 553 10.51 35.55 -17.10
C SER A 553 10.12 34.35 -16.22
N LEU A 554 9.07 34.46 -15.40
CA LEU A 554 8.61 33.36 -14.55
C LEU A 554 8.03 32.20 -15.37
N ILE A 555 7.21 32.47 -16.38
CA ILE A 555 6.64 31.43 -17.26
C ILE A 555 7.75 30.69 -18.02
N TYR A 556 8.79 31.39 -18.47
CA TYR A 556 9.96 30.75 -19.07
C TYR A 556 10.79 29.93 -18.06
N GLN A 557 10.87 30.35 -16.79
CA GLN A 557 11.51 29.56 -15.74
C GLN A 557 10.71 28.28 -15.44
N PHE A 558 9.37 28.34 -15.40
CA PHE A 558 8.52 27.14 -15.30
C PHE A 558 8.77 26.18 -16.47
N ASP A 559 8.87 26.70 -17.69
CA ASP A 559 9.16 25.91 -18.90
C ASP A 559 10.49 25.17 -18.79
N ASP A 560 11.56 25.89 -18.46
CA ASP A 560 12.91 25.34 -18.28
C ASP A 560 12.93 24.27 -17.17
N PHE A 561 12.26 24.55 -16.06
CA PHE A 561 12.22 23.66 -14.89
C PHE A 561 11.52 22.33 -15.19
N ILE A 562 10.34 22.38 -15.80
CA ILE A 562 9.58 21.17 -16.15
C ILE A 562 10.30 20.36 -17.23
N GLN A 563 10.88 21.02 -18.25
CA GLN A 563 11.65 20.35 -19.29
C GLN A 563 12.87 19.62 -18.71
N LYS A 564 13.68 20.29 -17.89
CA LYS A 564 14.87 19.68 -17.26
C LYS A 564 14.52 18.57 -16.29
N GLY A 565 13.48 18.76 -15.48
CA GLY A 565 12.98 17.74 -14.56
C GLY A 565 12.55 16.48 -15.30
N PHE A 566 11.68 16.61 -16.30
CA PHE A 566 11.20 15.48 -17.09
C PHE A 566 12.32 14.76 -17.83
N LYS A 567 13.22 15.49 -18.49
CA LYS A 567 14.41 14.93 -19.16
C LYS A 567 15.23 14.07 -18.19
N ARG A 568 15.59 14.63 -17.02
CA ARG A 568 16.38 13.93 -16.01
C ARG A 568 15.69 12.65 -15.55
N THR A 569 14.37 12.66 -15.35
CA THR A 569 13.61 11.48 -14.93
C THR A 569 13.66 10.38 -15.98
N VAL A 570 13.48 10.72 -17.26
CA VAL A 570 13.54 9.77 -18.38
C VAL A 570 14.96 9.19 -18.55
N GLU A 571 16.00 10.03 -18.48
CA GLU A 571 17.40 9.59 -18.56
C GLU A 571 17.79 8.71 -17.36
N THR A 572 17.31 9.03 -16.17
CA THR A 572 17.52 8.19 -14.97
C THR A 572 16.80 6.85 -15.11
N HIS A 573 15.59 6.83 -15.67
CA HIS A 573 14.87 5.59 -15.93
C HIS A 573 15.61 4.71 -16.94
N TYR A 574 16.11 5.32 -18.02
CA TYR A 574 16.97 4.65 -18.98
C TYR A 574 18.20 4.03 -18.31
N ALA A 575 19.00 4.82 -17.58
CA ALA A 575 20.20 4.33 -16.90
C ALA A 575 19.89 3.20 -15.91
N SER A 576 18.80 3.33 -15.16
CA SER A 576 18.31 2.30 -14.23
C SER A 576 17.93 1.00 -14.95
N ILE A 577 17.22 1.07 -16.08
CA ILE A 577 16.89 -0.11 -16.88
C ILE A 577 18.16 -0.80 -17.35
N ILE A 578 19.11 -0.06 -17.93
CA ILE A 578 20.36 -0.64 -18.44
C ILE A 578 21.12 -1.35 -17.33
N GLN A 579 21.29 -0.70 -16.17
CA GLN A 579 21.99 -1.28 -15.03
C GLN A 579 21.28 -2.54 -14.52
N GLN A 580 19.95 -2.49 -14.32
CA GLN A 580 19.20 -3.65 -13.83
C GLN A 580 19.22 -4.82 -14.80
N VAL A 581 19.23 -4.57 -16.11
CA VAL A 581 19.37 -5.64 -17.12
C VAL A 581 20.76 -6.28 -17.03
N ASP A 582 21.81 -5.47 -16.90
CA ASP A 582 23.18 -5.97 -16.78
C ASP A 582 23.37 -6.80 -15.50
N ASP A 583 22.84 -6.32 -14.38
CA ASP A 583 22.88 -7.03 -13.10
C ASP A 583 22.09 -8.34 -13.14
N LEU A 584 20.87 -8.31 -13.68
CA LEU A 584 20.03 -9.50 -13.80
C LEU A 584 20.67 -10.55 -14.73
N LYS A 585 21.27 -10.10 -15.84
CA LYS A 585 22.00 -11.00 -16.73
C LYS A 585 23.20 -11.62 -16.02
N ALA A 586 24.01 -10.82 -15.31
CA ALA A 586 25.14 -11.34 -14.54
C ALA A 586 24.68 -12.35 -13.48
N GLN A 587 23.57 -12.11 -12.80
CA GLN A 587 22.98 -13.07 -11.85
C GLN A 587 22.57 -14.38 -12.54
N ILE A 588 21.88 -14.30 -13.69
CA ILE A 588 21.50 -15.50 -14.46
C ILE A 588 22.74 -16.26 -14.96
N ASP A 589 23.76 -15.55 -15.43
CA ASP A 589 25.03 -16.16 -15.85
C ASP A 589 25.70 -16.87 -14.65
N HIS A 590 25.68 -16.26 -13.45
CA HIS A 590 26.16 -16.91 -12.22
C HIS A 590 25.35 -18.14 -11.83
N LEU A 591 24.02 -18.07 -11.94
CA LEU A 591 23.10 -19.17 -11.62
C LEU A 591 23.32 -20.41 -12.50
N LEU A 592 23.78 -20.19 -13.72
CA LEU A 592 23.94 -21.20 -14.76
C LEU A 592 25.41 -21.60 -14.96
N ASN A 593 26.32 -21.04 -14.17
CA ASN A 593 27.71 -21.40 -14.24
C ASN A 593 27.91 -22.89 -13.90
N PRO A 594 28.90 -23.53 -14.54
CA PRO A 594 29.15 -24.94 -14.34
C PRO A 594 29.84 -25.18 -12.97
N PRO A 595 29.81 -26.42 -12.44
CA PRO A 595 30.42 -26.81 -11.16
C PRO A 595 31.82 -26.23 -10.91
N GLU A 596 32.65 -26.14 -11.95
CA GLU A 596 34.02 -25.64 -11.89
C GLU A 596 34.09 -24.18 -11.44
N HIS A 597 33.06 -23.37 -11.72
CA HIS A 597 32.99 -22.00 -11.27
C HIS A 597 32.84 -21.90 -9.76
N PHE A 598 31.96 -22.71 -9.16
CA PHE A 598 31.77 -22.73 -7.70
C PHE A 598 33.05 -23.14 -6.99
N TYR A 599 33.81 -24.08 -7.58
CA TYR A 599 35.12 -24.42 -7.06
C TYR A 599 36.11 -23.25 -7.10
N GLN A 600 36.14 -22.47 -8.19
CA GLN A 600 37.00 -21.28 -8.28
C GLN A 600 36.61 -20.19 -7.27
N VAL A 601 35.30 -19.95 -7.08
CA VAL A 601 34.81 -18.99 -6.09
C VAL A 601 35.14 -19.46 -4.68
N PHE A 602 34.96 -20.76 -4.39
CA PHE A 602 35.37 -21.37 -3.13
C PHE A 602 36.87 -21.23 -2.88
N GLN A 603 37.73 -21.47 -3.87
CA GLN A 603 39.17 -21.28 -3.74
C GLN A 603 39.55 -19.83 -3.43
N LYS A 604 38.89 -18.85 -4.05
CA LYS A 604 39.10 -17.43 -3.73
C LYS A 604 38.67 -17.11 -2.30
N PHE A 605 37.54 -17.65 -1.86
CA PHE A 605 37.09 -17.53 -0.47
C PHE A 605 38.12 -18.12 0.51
N VAL A 606 38.60 -19.34 0.27
CA VAL A 606 39.61 -19.99 1.11
C VAL A 606 40.92 -19.20 1.13
N ALA A 607 41.37 -18.68 -0.01
CA ALA A 607 42.56 -17.84 -0.10
C ALA A 607 42.41 -16.50 0.65
N GLY A 608 41.20 -15.95 0.70
CA GLY A 608 40.86 -14.70 1.39
C GLY A 608 40.72 -14.81 2.92
N LEU A 609 40.77 -16.02 3.48
CA LEU A 609 40.81 -16.22 4.93
C LEU A 609 42.20 -15.82 5.49
N PRO A 610 42.29 -15.14 6.65
CA PRO A 610 43.54 -14.60 7.19
C PRO A 610 44.55 -15.70 7.59
N ASP A 611 45.84 -15.42 7.39
CA ASP A 611 46.97 -16.33 7.70
C ASP A 611 47.69 -16.00 9.02
N SER A 612 47.50 -14.81 9.60
CA SER A 612 48.18 -14.37 10.83
C SER A 612 47.27 -13.51 11.71
N GLU A 613 47.52 -13.51 13.03
CA GLU A 613 46.78 -12.78 14.10
C GLU A 613 45.37 -13.32 14.45
N VAL A 614 45.05 -14.55 14.07
CA VAL A 614 43.76 -15.22 14.32
C VAL A 614 43.94 -16.53 15.12
N PRO A 615 42.88 -17.04 15.77
CA PRO A 615 42.92 -18.30 16.52
C PRO A 615 43.46 -19.46 15.67
N LYS A 616 44.24 -20.36 16.28
CA LYS A 616 44.92 -21.49 15.62
C LYS A 616 43.91 -22.38 14.86
N GLU A 617 42.72 -22.50 15.40
CA GLU A 617 41.60 -23.27 14.86
C GLU A 617 41.11 -22.71 13.52
N LEU A 618 41.18 -21.39 13.28
CA LEU A 618 40.87 -20.82 11.96
C LEU A 618 41.91 -21.23 10.90
N THR A 619 43.18 -21.38 11.32
CA THR A 619 44.24 -21.89 10.45
C THR A 619 44.02 -23.38 10.12
N GLU A 620 43.53 -24.16 11.09
CA GLU A 620 43.14 -25.56 10.88
C GLU A 620 41.93 -25.69 9.94
N ILE A 621 40.92 -24.82 10.08
CA ILE A 621 39.76 -24.72 9.18
C ILE A 621 40.20 -24.34 7.76
N LYS A 622 41.02 -23.30 7.59
CA LYS A 622 41.59 -22.94 6.27
C LYS A 622 42.39 -24.10 5.66
N GLY A 623 43.17 -24.80 6.49
CA GLY A 623 43.92 -25.99 6.11
C GLY A 623 43.04 -27.16 5.66
N TYR A 624 41.89 -27.37 6.29
CA TYR A 624 40.88 -28.35 5.85
C TYR A 624 40.24 -27.93 4.52
N LEU A 625 39.74 -26.69 4.44
CA LEU A 625 39.04 -26.16 3.26
C LEU A 625 39.95 -26.15 2.02
N SER A 626 41.23 -25.85 2.17
CA SER A 626 42.21 -25.88 1.06
C SER A 626 42.48 -27.27 0.46
N LYS A 627 42.14 -28.34 1.19
CA LYS A 627 42.29 -29.75 0.73
C LYS A 627 41.04 -30.29 0.05
N ILE A 628 39.96 -29.52 -0.01
CA ILE A 628 38.73 -29.91 -0.68
C ILE A 628 38.99 -29.92 -2.20
N ASN A 629 38.74 -31.07 -2.81
CA ASN A 629 38.86 -31.26 -4.25
C ASN A 629 37.61 -30.76 -4.98
N SER A 630 37.78 -30.38 -6.25
CA SER A 630 36.68 -29.91 -7.12
C SER A 630 35.52 -30.90 -7.23
N SER A 631 35.77 -32.20 -7.11
CA SER A 631 34.71 -33.21 -7.16
C SER A 631 33.71 -33.13 -6.00
N ARG A 632 34.08 -32.54 -4.86
CA ARG A 632 33.18 -32.35 -3.69
C ARG A 632 32.28 -31.12 -3.81
N ILE A 633 32.54 -30.22 -4.76
CA ILE A 633 31.79 -28.98 -4.94
C ILE A 633 31.15 -29.03 -6.33
N GLN A 634 29.92 -29.51 -6.38
CA GLN A 634 29.09 -29.55 -7.59
C GLN A 634 28.13 -28.36 -7.65
N ASN A 635 27.73 -27.83 -6.51
CA ASN A 635 26.84 -26.69 -6.38
C ASN A 635 27.18 -25.84 -5.13
N ILE A 636 26.43 -24.77 -4.91
CA ILE A 636 26.64 -23.84 -3.79
C ILE A 636 26.26 -24.44 -2.42
N ASP A 637 25.32 -25.38 -2.37
CA ASP A 637 24.90 -26.06 -1.13
C ASP A 637 26.01 -26.97 -0.59
N ASP A 638 26.80 -27.56 -1.50
CA ASP A 638 27.99 -28.32 -1.13
C ASP A 638 29.00 -27.44 -0.39
N ILE A 639 29.15 -26.18 -0.79
CA ILE A 639 30.03 -25.21 -0.10
C ILE A 639 29.49 -24.93 1.31
N TYR A 640 28.17 -24.76 1.46
CA TYR A 640 27.55 -24.57 2.78
C TYR A 640 27.78 -25.77 3.70
N HIS A 641 27.55 -26.98 3.19
CA HIS A 641 27.81 -28.22 3.92
C HIS A 641 29.29 -28.39 4.28
N ILE A 642 30.21 -28.06 3.37
CA ILE A 642 31.65 -28.13 3.62
C ILE A 642 32.07 -27.13 4.71
N LEU A 643 31.47 -25.93 4.75
CA LEU A 643 31.69 -24.95 5.81
C LEU A 643 31.14 -25.43 7.16
N GLU A 644 29.95 -26.01 7.19
CA GLU A 644 29.39 -26.62 8.39
C GLU A 644 30.23 -27.80 8.89
N GLU A 645 30.67 -28.69 7.99
CA GLU A 645 31.59 -29.79 8.29
C GLU A 645 32.91 -29.28 8.87
N ALA A 646 33.46 -28.19 8.33
CA ALA A 646 34.70 -27.61 8.82
C ALA A 646 34.54 -27.01 10.24
N LEU A 647 33.36 -26.49 10.57
CA LEU A 647 33.05 -25.88 11.85
C LEU A 647 32.56 -26.87 12.92
N ALA A 648 31.96 -28.00 12.52
CA ALA A 648 31.35 -28.97 13.42
C ALA A 648 32.30 -29.51 14.52
N PRO A 649 33.59 -29.82 14.25
CA PRO A 649 34.53 -30.28 15.28
C PRO A 649 34.81 -29.25 16.37
N PHE A 650 34.49 -27.98 16.15
CA PHE A 650 34.80 -26.88 17.06
C PHE A 650 33.57 -26.38 17.84
N LYS A 651 32.34 -26.70 17.42
CA LYS A 651 31.11 -26.21 18.06
C LYS A 651 31.02 -26.51 19.56
N ASP A 652 31.57 -27.66 20.00
CA ASP A 652 31.56 -28.10 21.40
C ASP A 652 32.95 -28.14 22.06
N SER A 653 34.01 -27.84 21.30
CA SER A 653 35.40 -28.16 21.67
C SER A 653 36.24 -26.94 22.07
N ILE A 654 35.77 -25.72 21.76
CA ILE A 654 36.49 -24.47 22.04
C ILE A 654 35.61 -23.46 22.79
N PRO A 655 36.21 -22.50 23.51
CA PRO A 655 35.47 -21.46 24.21
C PRO A 655 34.55 -20.68 23.27
N LYS A 656 33.35 -20.35 23.76
CA LYS A 656 32.30 -19.70 22.96
C LYS A 656 32.78 -18.38 22.34
N GLU A 657 33.56 -17.57 23.06
CA GLU A 657 34.10 -16.32 22.51
C GLU A 657 35.07 -16.56 21.34
N THR A 658 35.84 -17.66 21.37
CA THR A 658 36.77 -18.01 20.29
C THR A 658 36.02 -18.50 19.06
N LEU A 659 34.96 -19.31 19.26
CA LEU A 659 34.07 -19.75 18.19
C LEU A 659 33.35 -18.57 17.53
N GLU A 660 32.92 -17.56 18.30
CA GLU A 660 32.29 -16.34 17.79
C GLU A 660 33.24 -15.53 16.91
N VAL A 661 34.52 -15.38 17.29
CA VAL A 661 35.54 -14.70 16.47
C VAL A 661 35.82 -15.45 15.16
N ILE A 662 35.96 -16.78 15.22
CA ILE A 662 36.15 -17.64 14.04
C ILE A 662 34.95 -17.53 13.10
N THR A 663 33.74 -17.63 13.65
CA THR A 663 32.49 -17.55 12.88
C THR A 663 32.35 -16.16 12.26
N ALA A 664 32.65 -15.08 12.98
CA ALA A 664 32.60 -13.72 12.45
C ALA A 664 33.56 -13.50 11.26
N HIS A 665 34.79 -14.02 11.33
CA HIS A 665 35.74 -13.94 10.21
C HIS A 665 35.28 -14.73 8.98
N ILE A 666 34.77 -15.95 9.18
CA ILE A 666 34.24 -16.79 8.11
C ILE A 666 33.00 -16.12 7.49
N SER A 667 32.04 -15.67 8.31
CA SER A 667 30.82 -14.98 7.86
C SER A 667 31.11 -13.67 7.15
N SER A 668 32.12 -12.91 7.57
CA SER A 668 32.57 -11.68 6.89
C SER A 668 33.07 -11.97 5.47
N LYS A 669 33.96 -12.97 5.31
CA LYS A 669 34.47 -13.37 3.98
C LYS A 669 33.46 -14.10 3.12
N GLN A 670 32.55 -14.85 3.76
CA GLN A 670 31.40 -15.44 3.10
C GLN A 670 30.48 -14.36 2.54
N SER A 671 30.20 -13.31 3.31
CA SER A 671 29.39 -12.15 2.88
C SER A 671 30.00 -11.42 1.69
N GLU A 672 31.33 -11.30 1.65
CA GLU A 672 32.06 -10.61 0.58
C GLU A 672 32.13 -11.43 -0.72
N LEU A 673 32.43 -12.74 -0.63
CA LEU A 673 32.85 -13.54 -1.78
C LEU A 673 31.88 -14.63 -2.20
N LEU A 674 31.07 -15.15 -1.27
CA LEU A 674 30.15 -16.27 -1.53
C LEU A 674 28.69 -15.83 -1.56
N GLN A 675 28.31 -14.77 -0.84
CA GLN A 675 26.93 -14.30 -0.72
C GLN A 675 26.29 -13.97 -2.07
N PRO A 676 26.96 -13.31 -3.04
CA PRO A 676 26.38 -13.09 -4.36
C PRO A 676 25.97 -14.40 -5.06
N CYS A 677 26.75 -15.47 -4.89
CA CYS A 677 26.41 -16.79 -5.42
C CYS A 677 25.28 -17.45 -4.62
N PHE A 678 25.27 -17.32 -3.28
CA PHE A 678 24.19 -17.82 -2.43
C PHE A 678 22.84 -17.15 -2.77
N ASP A 679 22.79 -15.82 -2.83
CA ASP A 679 21.58 -15.04 -3.13
C ASP A 679 21.04 -15.40 -4.52
N THR A 680 21.94 -15.57 -5.48
CA THR A 680 21.61 -15.97 -6.85
C THR A 680 20.93 -17.34 -6.89
N HIS A 681 21.42 -18.31 -6.10
CA HIS A 681 20.89 -19.68 -6.07
C HIS A 681 19.67 -19.88 -5.16
N GLN A 682 19.49 -19.03 -4.15
CA GLN A 682 18.27 -19.01 -3.32
C GLN A 682 17.08 -18.38 -4.05
N THR A 683 17.34 -17.57 -5.07
CA THR A 683 16.30 -16.96 -5.89
C THR A 683 15.67 -17.99 -6.83
N SER A 684 14.34 -18.14 -6.75
CA SER A 684 13.62 -19.11 -7.58
C SER A 684 13.67 -18.76 -9.08
N THR A 685 13.61 -19.77 -9.95
CA THR A 685 13.52 -19.55 -11.41
C THR A 685 12.32 -18.68 -11.80
N ASN A 686 11.19 -18.80 -11.08
CA ASN A 686 10.02 -17.96 -11.29
C ASN A 686 10.31 -16.47 -11.02
N THR A 687 11.08 -16.17 -9.98
CA THR A 687 11.50 -14.79 -9.66
C THR A 687 12.35 -14.19 -10.78
N TYR A 688 13.28 -14.97 -11.35
CA TYR A 688 14.06 -14.54 -12.52
C TYR A 688 13.18 -14.28 -13.74
N LEU A 689 12.23 -15.17 -14.03
CA LEU A 689 11.29 -15.00 -15.15
C LEU A 689 10.42 -13.74 -14.98
N ILE A 690 9.92 -13.47 -13.76
CA ILE A 690 9.17 -12.25 -13.44
C ILE A 690 10.03 -11.00 -13.69
N ASN A 691 11.27 -10.99 -13.19
CA ASN A 691 12.18 -9.84 -13.34
C ASN A 691 12.59 -9.61 -14.80
N LEU A 692 12.82 -10.68 -15.56
CA LEU A 692 13.10 -10.62 -17.00
C LEU A 692 11.94 -10.00 -17.76
N GLU A 693 10.70 -10.47 -17.53
CA GLU A 693 9.51 -9.92 -18.17
C GLU A 693 9.30 -8.46 -17.79
N ARG A 694 9.44 -8.13 -16.51
CA ARG A 694 9.32 -6.76 -15.99
C ARG A 694 10.27 -5.80 -16.70
N LEU A 695 11.57 -6.11 -16.74
CA LEU A 695 12.56 -5.26 -17.39
C LEU A 695 12.36 -5.20 -18.91
N TYR A 696 11.88 -6.28 -19.52
CA TYR A 696 11.54 -6.31 -20.94
C TYR A 696 10.42 -5.33 -21.27
N HIS A 697 9.34 -5.34 -20.48
CA HIS A 697 8.22 -4.40 -20.67
C HIS A 697 8.65 -2.95 -20.44
N LEU A 698 9.46 -2.66 -19.41
CA LEU A 698 10.00 -1.32 -19.16
C LEU A 698 10.85 -0.82 -20.33
N ALA A 699 11.78 -1.64 -20.82
CA ALA A 699 12.68 -1.28 -21.91
C ALA A 699 11.92 -1.06 -23.24
N ILE A 700 10.95 -1.92 -23.57
CA ILE A 700 10.11 -1.74 -24.77
C ILE A 700 9.24 -0.51 -24.67
N THR A 701 8.65 -0.26 -23.51
CA THR A 701 7.78 0.89 -23.27
C THR A 701 8.56 2.19 -23.46
N LEU A 702 9.72 2.31 -22.82
CA LEU A 702 10.61 3.46 -23.00
C LEU A 702 11.03 3.64 -24.46
N ARG A 703 11.40 2.56 -25.16
CA ARG A 703 11.76 2.62 -26.57
C ARG A 703 10.61 3.09 -27.46
N LYS A 704 9.39 2.61 -27.20
CA LYS A 704 8.17 2.96 -27.94
C LYS A 704 7.82 4.44 -27.72
N ASP A 705 7.95 4.91 -26.48
CA ASP A 705 7.48 6.22 -26.08
C ASP A 705 8.50 7.34 -26.28
N TYR A 706 9.79 6.99 -26.47
CA TYR A 706 10.88 7.95 -26.66
C TYR A 706 10.54 9.10 -27.61
N ARG A 707 9.93 8.83 -28.77
CA ARG A 707 9.56 9.89 -29.73
C ARG A 707 8.50 10.85 -29.18
N ALA A 708 7.48 10.31 -28.51
CA ALA A 708 6.44 11.13 -27.89
C ALA A 708 7.03 11.94 -26.73
N GLN A 709 7.85 11.33 -25.88
CA GLN A 709 8.53 12.01 -24.78
C GLN A 709 9.47 13.12 -25.28
N GLN A 710 10.26 12.85 -26.33
CA GLN A 710 11.14 13.85 -26.95
C GLN A 710 10.36 14.99 -27.58
N SER A 711 9.15 14.75 -28.11
CA SER A 711 8.31 15.80 -28.70
C SER A 711 7.72 16.79 -27.70
N LEU A 712 7.70 16.44 -26.40
CA LEU A 712 7.27 17.34 -25.33
C LEU A 712 8.34 18.40 -25.01
N LEU A 713 9.60 18.11 -25.31
CA LEU A 713 10.72 19.01 -25.06
C LEU A 713 10.91 19.96 -26.24
N SER A 714 11.02 21.26 -25.96
CA SER A 714 11.16 22.27 -27.02
C SER A 714 12.60 22.32 -27.53
N ASN A 715 13.56 22.44 -26.60
CA ASN A 715 14.98 22.65 -26.91
C ASN A 715 15.91 21.59 -26.30
N GLU A 716 15.40 20.81 -25.33
CA GLU A 716 16.16 19.79 -24.63
C GLU A 716 16.14 18.45 -25.40
N ILE A 717 17.29 17.78 -25.49
CA ILE A 717 17.43 16.46 -26.11
C ILE A 717 17.59 15.43 -25.01
N ILE A 718 16.75 14.40 -25.01
CA ILE A 718 16.84 13.25 -24.10
C ILE A 718 17.99 12.36 -24.56
N ASP A 719 19.01 12.18 -23.71
CA ASP A 719 20.17 11.34 -23.99
C ASP A 719 19.85 9.85 -23.75
N ILE A 720 19.25 9.22 -24.77
CA ILE A 720 19.00 7.78 -24.81
C ILE A 720 19.63 7.17 -26.06
N ASN A 721 20.48 6.17 -25.86
CA ASN A 721 20.98 5.34 -26.94
C ASN A 721 19.99 4.21 -27.26
N LEU A 722 19.11 4.43 -28.24
CA LEU A 722 18.10 3.45 -28.66
C LEU A 722 18.69 2.11 -29.15
N ASN A 723 19.92 2.13 -29.68
CA ASN A 723 20.62 0.91 -30.10
C ASN A 723 21.05 0.10 -28.88
N GLN A 724 21.59 0.76 -27.85
CA GLN A 724 21.96 0.12 -26.59
C GLN A 724 20.71 -0.44 -25.88
N LEU A 725 19.61 0.32 -25.85
CA LEU A 725 18.34 -0.16 -25.29
C LEU A 725 17.80 -1.38 -26.04
N SER A 726 17.85 -1.36 -27.38
CA SER A 726 17.43 -2.50 -28.20
C SER A 726 18.30 -3.74 -27.96
N PHE A 727 19.62 -3.54 -27.86
CA PHE A 727 20.53 -4.63 -27.50
C PHE A 727 20.21 -5.24 -26.13
N ARG A 728 19.80 -4.43 -25.14
CA ARG A 728 19.39 -4.93 -23.81
C ARG A 728 18.04 -5.65 -23.83
N ILE A 729 17.10 -5.22 -24.68
CA ILE A 729 15.86 -5.97 -24.94
C ILE A 729 16.18 -7.36 -25.47
N ASP A 730 17.06 -7.45 -26.47
CA ASP A 730 17.49 -8.73 -27.03
C ASP A 730 18.24 -9.58 -26.01
N ALA A 731 19.08 -8.96 -25.17
CA ALA A 731 19.80 -9.63 -24.09
C ALA A 731 18.87 -10.23 -23.03
N LEU A 732 17.74 -9.57 -22.71
CA LEU A 732 16.72 -10.12 -21.81
C LEU A 732 16.02 -11.35 -22.41
N ILE A 733 15.66 -11.29 -23.70
CA ILE A 733 15.07 -12.45 -24.40
C ILE A 733 16.07 -13.61 -24.41
N ASN A 734 17.34 -13.32 -24.73
CA ASN A 734 18.41 -14.30 -24.74
C ASN A 734 18.63 -14.94 -23.35
N ALA A 735 18.72 -14.13 -22.30
CA ALA A 735 18.86 -14.63 -20.92
C ALA A 735 17.66 -15.51 -20.51
N GLY A 736 16.43 -15.12 -20.87
CA GLY A 736 15.24 -15.95 -20.65
C GLY A 736 15.27 -17.27 -21.43
N GLY A 737 15.70 -17.24 -22.69
CA GLY A 737 15.85 -18.45 -23.50
C GLY A 737 16.91 -19.41 -22.96
N ILE A 738 18.05 -18.90 -22.53
CA ILE A 738 19.10 -19.66 -21.84
C ILE A 738 18.51 -20.28 -20.56
N LEU A 739 17.80 -19.49 -19.75
CA LEU A 739 17.23 -19.95 -18.49
C LEU A 739 16.22 -21.10 -18.70
N LEU A 740 15.30 -20.98 -19.67
CA LEU A 740 14.36 -22.06 -20.00
C LEU A 740 15.07 -23.35 -20.42
N LYS A 741 16.10 -23.24 -21.28
CA LYS A 741 16.87 -24.37 -21.79
C LYS A 741 17.67 -25.06 -20.70
N GLU A 742 18.52 -24.33 -19.99
CA GLU A 742 19.48 -24.90 -19.05
C GLU A 742 18.78 -25.42 -17.77
N ARG A 743 17.64 -24.83 -17.38
CA ARG A 743 16.78 -25.33 -16.29
C ARG A 743 15.76 -26.38 -16.74
N LYS A 744 15.74 -26.76 -18.03
CA LYS A 744 14.85 -27.78 -18.61
C LYS A 744 13.37 -27.53 -18.30
N ILE A 745 12.93 -26.28 -18.41
CA ILE A 745 11.51 -25.94 -18.25
C ILE A 745 10.74 -26.52 -19.44
N ASP A 746 9.59 -27.15 -19.16
CA ASP A 746 8.74 -27.69 -20.20
C ASP A 746 8.21 -26.56 -21.10
N LEU A 747 8.55 -26.63 -22.40
CA LEU A 747 8.14 -25.62 -23.38
C LEU A 747 6.69 -25.82 -23.87
N LEU A 748 6.00 -26.89 -23.44
CA LEU A 748 4.56 -27.10 -23.65
C LEU A 748 3.72 -26.29 -22.68
N GLU A 749 4.21 -26.08 -21.45
CA GLU A 749 3.47 -25.43 -20.38
C GLU A 749 4.06 -24.05 -20.11
N LYS A 750 3.28 -23.00 -20.40
CA LYS A 750 3.64 -21.64 -20.02
C LYS A 750 3.72 -21.53 -18.49
N PRO A 751 4.83 -21.03 -17.91
CA PRO A 751 4.87 -20.72 -16.49
C PRO A 751 3.79 -19.69 -16.11
N ASP A 752 3.06 -19.92 -15.02
CA ASP A 752 1.97 -19.03 -14.57
C ASP A 752 2.44 -17.61 -14.22
N CYS A 753 3.71 -17.47 -13.84
CA CYS A 753 4.32 -16.23 -13.40
C CYS A 753 4.63 -15.23 -14.51
N ILE A 754 4.51 -15.62 -15.79
CA ILE A 754 4.78 -14.74 -16.94
C ILE A 754 3.66 -14.76 -17.99
N SER A 755 3.60 -13.71 -18.80
CA SER A 755 2.61 -13.60 -19.88
C SER A 755 2.92 -14.52 -21.06
N GLU A 756 1.86 -14.90 -21.79
CA GLU A 756 1.96 -15.70 -23.02
C GLU A 756 2.84 -15.01 -24.07
N THR A 757 2.71 -13.69 -24.18
CA THR A 757 3.47 -12.88 -25.14
C THR A 757 4.96 -12.92 -24.87
N PHE A 758 5.38 -12.80 -23.61
CA PHE A 758 6.80 -12.85 -23.26
C PHE A 758 7.33 -14.28 -23.34
N PHE A 759 6.57 -15.27 -22.85
CA PHE A 759 6.92 -16.68 -22.93
C PHE A 759 7.19 -17.13 -24.37
N SER A 760 6.33 -16.74 -25.32
CA SER A 760 6.52 -17.05 -26.73
C SER A 760 7.88 -16.59 -27.28
N LEU A 761 8.37 -15.42 -26.86
CA LEU A 761 9.65 -14.87 -27.29
C LEU A 761 10.83 -15.67 -26.73
N ILE A 762 10.84 -15.89 -25.42
CA ILE A 762 11.92 -16.63 -24.76
C ILE A 762 11.90 -18.13 -25.11
N LYS A 763 10.72 -18.70 -25.42
CA LYS A 763 10.57 -20.07 -25.93
C LYS A 763 11.21 -20.22 -27.31
N GLN A 764 10.93 -19.28 -28.23
CA GLN A 764 11.58 -19.28 -29.54
C GLN A 764 13.10 -19.16 -29.42
N GLU A 765 13.56 -18.32 -28.50
CA GLU A 765 14.99 -18.16 -28.24
C GLU A 765 15.63 -19.42 -27.62
N ALA A 766 14.94 -20.08 -26.68
CA ALA A 766 15.38 -21.36 -26.13
C ALA A 766 15.52 -22.44 -27.22
N ILE A 767 14.56 -22.51 -28.15
CA ILE A 767 14.61 -23.43 -29.30
C ILE A 767 15.81 -23.11 -30.21
N LYS A 768 16.06 -21.82 -30.52
CA LYS A 768 17.25 -21.42 -31.28
C LYS A 768 18.56 -21.82 -30.57
N LEU A 769 18.58 -21.77 -29.25
CA LEU A 769 19.71 -22.18 -28.41
C LEU A 769 19.83 -23.72 -28.25
N GLY A 770 18.95 -24.50 -28.89
CA GLY A 770 19.02 -25.96 -28.98
C GLY A 770 18.07 -26.70 -28.04
N ALA A 771 17.09 -26.04 -27.41
CA ALA A 771 16.03 -26.74 -26.68
C ALA A 771 15.11 -27.52 -27.66
N PRO A 772 14.58 -28.70 -27.26
CA PRO A 772 13.67 -29.46 -28.10
C PRO A 772 12.39 -28.66 -28.39
N SER A 773 11.99 -28.56 -29.66
CA SER A 773 10.71 -27.95 -30.05
C SER A 773 9.58 -28.95 -29.82
N PRO A 774 8.63 -28.67 -28.91
CA PRO A 774 7.52 -29.58 -28.66
C PRO A 774 6.63 -29.78 -29.89
N GLU A 775 6.49 -28.74 -30.73
CA GLU A 775 5.72 -28.79 -31.97
C GLU A 775 6.36 -29.76 -32.98
N LEU A 776 7.70 -29.74 -33.08
CA LEU A 776 8.43 -30.65 -33.96
C LEU A 776 8.38 -32.10 -33.45
N GLU A 777 8.44 -32.29 -32.12
CA GLU A 777 8.30 -33.62 -31.51
C GLU A 777 6.88 -34.18 -31.67
N ALA A 778 5.85 -33.37 -31.43
CA ALA A 778 4.46 -33.74 -31.66
C ALA A 778 4.23 -34.14 -33.13
N LEU A 779 4.80 -33.37 -34.07
CA LEU A 779 4.74 -33.69 -35.48
C LEU A 779 5.45 -35.01 -35.82
N LYS A 780 6.64 -35.27 -35.25
CA LYS A 780 7.34 -36.55 -35.43
C LYS A 780 6.53 -37.73 -34.92
N ARG A 781 5.96 -37.64 -33.71
CA ARG A 781 5.08 -38.68 -33.15
C ARG A 781 3.86 -38.91 -34.04
N HIS A 782 3.26 -37.83 -34.55
CA HIS A 782 2.10 -37.93 -35.43
C HIS A 782 2.44 -38.61 -36.77
N VAL A 783 3.64 -38.37 -37.32
CA VAL A 783 4.15 -39.04 -38.53
C VAL A 783 4.44 -40.51 -38.26
N GLU A 784 5.05 -40.85 -37.12
CA GLU A 784 5.31 -42.24 -36.71
C GLU A 784 4.02 -43.03 -36.48
N GLU A 785 3.01 -42.40 -35.87
CA GLU A 785 1.70 -43.00 -35.65
C GLU A 785 0.94 -43.22 -36.95
N GLN A 786 0.99 -42.25 -37.88
CA GLN A 786 0.45 -42.42 -39.23
C GLN A 786 1.17 -43.54 -39.98
N ALA A 787 2.49 -43.67 -39.87
CA ALA A 787 3.24 -44.76 -40.48
C ALA A 787 2.84 -46.13 -39.92
N ARG A 788 2.58 -46.23 -38.60
CA ARG A 788 2.10 -47.46 -37.95
C ARG A 788 0.70 -47.85 -38.42
N LEU A 789 -0.20 -46.88 -38.51
CA LEU A 789 -1.57 -47.08 -38.98
C LEU A 789 -1.61 -47.55 -40.45
N LEU A 790 -0.71 -47.01 -41.27
CA LEU A 790 -0.59 -47.37 -42.68
C LEU A 790 -0.11 -48.82 -42.87
N GLU A 791 0.73 -49.32 -41.96
CA GLU A 791 1.18 -50.71 -41.97
C GLU A 791 0.11 -51.68 -41.46
N GLU A 792 -0.67 -51.31 -40.44
CA GLU A 792 -1.85 -52.08 -40.01
C GLU A 792 -2.90 -52.19 -41.13
N LEU A 793 -3.18 -51.08 -41.82
CA LEU A 793 -4.11 -51.07 -42.96
C LEU A 793 -3.61 -51.92 -44.14
N ARG A 794 -2.28 -52.02 -44.34
CA ARG A 794 -1.71 -52.90 -45.36
C ARG A 794 -1.96 -54.37 -45.04
N GLU A 795 -1.78 -54.78 -43.79
CA GLU A 795 -2.02 -56.18 -43.43
C GLU A 795 -3.52 -56.54 -43.37
N GLN A 796 -4.38 -55.60 -42.96
CA GLN A 796 -5.82 -55.78 -43.09
C GLN A 796 -6.26 -55.96 -44.55
N ASN A 797 -5.74 -55.14 -45.47
CA ASN A 797 -6.07 -55.25 -46.89
C ASN A 797 -5.60 -56.56 -47.51
N LYS A 798 -4.43 -57.08 -47.09
CA LYS A 798 -3.94 -58.40 -47.53
C LYS A 798 -4.87 -59.52 -47.07
N GLY A 799 -5.30 -59.51 -45.81
CA GLY A 799 -6.25 -60.49 -45.27
C GLY A 799 -7.66 -60.40 -45.87
N LEU A 800 -8.11 -59.20 -46.25
CA LEU A 800 -9.40 -59.01 -46.95
C LEU A 800 -9.34 -59.52 -48.41
N LEU A 801 -8.20 -59.34 -49.09
CA LEU A 801 -8.01 -59.83 -50.46
C LEU A 801 -8.07 -61.36 -50.55
N GLU A 802 -7.52 -62.06 -49.55
CA GLU A 802 -7.57 -63.52 -49.46
C GLU A 802 -9.00 -64.02 -49.19
N LYS A 803 -9.73 -63.38 -48.27
CA LYS A 803 -11.15 -63.69 -48.02
C LYS A 803 -12.06 -63.41 -49.22
N GLY A 804 -11.78 -62.35 -49.98
CA GLY A 804 -12.51 -62.02 -51.20
C GLY A 804 -12.38 -63.11 -52.29
N LYS A 805 -11.20 -63.72 -52.42
CA LYS A 805 -10.98 -64.84 -53.35
C LYS A 805 -11.74 -66.11 -52.96
N GLU A 806 -11.81 -66.43 -51.67
CA GLU A 806 -12.59 -67.57 -51.16
C GLU A 806 -14.10 -67.38 -51.34
N GLN A 807 -14.62 -66.19 -51.06
CA GLN A 807 -16.04 -65.90 -51.21
C GLN A 807 -16.49 -65.92 -52.68
N GLN A 808 -15.68 -65.41 -53.59
CA GLN A 808 -15.98 -65.43 -55.03
C GLN A 808 -16.14 -66.86 -55.56
N SER A 809 -15.27 -67.78 -55.15
CA SER A 809 -15.37 -69.20 -55.52
C SER A 809 -16.64 -69.87 -54.99
N THR A 810 -17.14 -69.43 -53.82
CA THR A 810 -18.32 -70.01 -53.18
C THR A 810 -19.63 -69.52 -53.81
N ILE A 811 -19.65 -68.29 -54.32
CA ILE A 811 -20.81 -67.71 -55.00
C ILE A 811 -21.04 -68.39 -56.35
N GLU A 812 -19.96 -68.64 -57.11
CA GLU A 812 -20.03 -69.30 -58.42
C GLU A 812 -20.60 -70.74 -58.32
N GLU A 813 -20.31 -71.47 -57.24
CA GLU A 813 -20.92 -72.78 -56.98
C GLU A 813 -22.41 -72.70 -56.63
N LYS A 814 -22.83 -71.70 -55.86
CA LYS A 814 -24.23 -71.57 -55.43
C LYS A 814 -25.18 -71.10 -56.53
N ASP A 815 -24.73 -70.21 -57.43
CA ASP A 815 -25.55 -69.74 -58.55
C ASP A 815 -25.89 -70.87 -59.54
N ALA A 816 -24.95 -71.79 -59.78
CA ALA A 816 -25.21 -72.99 -60.59
C ALA A 816 -26.27 -73.91 -59.95
N GLN A 817 -26.33 -73.96 -58.61
CA GLN A 817 -27.27 -74.80 -57.88
C GLN A 817 -28.69 -74.21 -57.85
N ILE A 818 -28.81 -72.88 -57.74
CA ILE A 818 -30.10 -72.17 -57.73
C ILE A 818 -30.79 -72.26 -59.09
N GLN A 819 -30.06 -72.09 -60.21
CA GLN A 819 -30.65 -72.22 -61.54
C GLN A 819 -31.30 -73.59 -61.78
N LYS A 820 -30.72 -74.65 -61.22
CA LYS A 820 -31.28 -76.01 -61.33
C LYS A 820 -32.57 -76.18 -60.53
N GLN A 821 -32.72 -75.51 -59.38
CA GLN A 821 -33.89 -75.62 -58.52
C GLN A 821 -35.11 -74.82 -59.03
N VAL A 822 -34.87 -73.69 -59.70
CA VAL A 822 -35.94 -72.84 -60.26
C VAL A 822 -36.73 -73.58 -61.34
N GLU A 823 -36.06 -74.37 -62.19
CA GLU A 823 -36.75 -75.07 -63.26
C GLU A 823 -37.56 -76.27 -62.76
N THR A 824 -37.14 -76.90 -61.66
CA THR A 824 -37.91 -77.97 -61.00
C THR A 824 -39.19 -77.44 -60.34
N HIS A 825 -39.14 -76.27 -59.68
CA HIS A 825 -40.32 -75.68 -59.02
C HIS A 825 -41.41 -75.20 -60.00
N LYS A 826 -41.02 -74.87 -61.23
CA LYS A 826 -41.95 -74.43 -62.27
C LYS A 826 -42.86 -75.57 -62.77
N GLU A 827 -42.36 -76.80 -62.79
CA GLU A 827 -43.15 -77.99 -63.13
C GLU A 827 -44.09 -78.40 -61.98
N GLU A 828 -43.66 -78.24 -60.72
CA GLU A 828 -44.48 -78.52 -59.53
C GLU A 828 -45.68 -77.55 -59.39
N LEU A 829 -45.51 -76.27 -59.75
CA LEU A 829 -46.58 -75.26 -59.72
C LEU A 829 -47.74 -75.55 -60.69
N LEU A 830 -47.47 -76.21 -61.82
CA LEU A 830 -48.52 -76.65 -62.76
C LEU A 830 -49.30 -77.85 -62.21
N GLY A 831 -48.68 -78.69 -61.39
CA GLY A 831 -49.34 -79.79 -60.66
C GLY A 831 -50.22 -79.30 -59.50
N LEU A 832 -49.78 -78.27 -58.77
CA LEU A 832 -50.49 -77.72 -57.62
C LEU A 832 -51.82 -77.03 -58.01
N ASN A 833 -51.88 -76.40 -59.19
CA ASN A 833 -53.10 -75.76 -59.69
C ASN A 833 -54.23 -76.75 -60.01
N ARG A 834 -53.94 -78.03 -60.26
CA ARG A 834 -54.98 -79.08 -60.35
C ARG A 834 -55.50 -79.49 -58.97
N GLN A 835 -54.63 -79.53 -57.96
CA GLN A 835 -55.01 -79.87 -56.58
C GLN A 835 -55.87 -78.79 -55.92
N ILE A 836 -55.72 -77.52 -56.30
CA ILE A 836 -56.53 -76.39 -55.80
C ILE A 836 -58.00 -76.49 -56.26
N ALA A 837 -58.27 -77.06 -57.43
CA ALA A 837 -59.64 -77.28 -57.91
C ALA A 837 -60.37 -78.35 -57.08
N ASP A 838 -59.66 -79.42 -56.70
CA ASP A 838 -60.20 -80.49 -55.85
C ASP A 838 -60.40 -80.02 -54.39
N ALA A 839 -59.55 -79.10 -53.92
CA ALA A 839 -59.64 -78.52 -52.58
C ALA A 839 -60.85 -77.58 -52.40
N LEU A 840 -61.34 -76.93 -53.47
CA LEU A 840 -62.51 -76.04 -53.40
C LEU A 840 -63.83 -76.80 -53.14
N GLU A 841 -63.94 -78.04 -53.62
CA GLU A 841 -65.10 -78.91 -53.38
C GLU A 841 -65.09 -79.47 -51.94
N LEU A 842 -63.89 -79.79 -51.42
CA LEU A 842 -63.71 -80.19 -50.03
C LEU A 842 -64.03 -79.05 -49.05
N ASN A 843 -63.75 -77.79 -49.43
CA ASN A 843 -64.00 -76.61 -48.60
C ASN A 843 -65.51 -76.31 -48.43
N LYS A 844 -66.35 -76.62 -49.42
CA LYS A 844 -67.82 -76.56 -49.31
C LYS A 844 -68.38 -77.59 -48.31
N GLN A 845 -67.77 -78.77 -48.23
CA GLN A 845 -68.14 -79.79 -47.24
C GLN A 845 -67.68 -79.40 -45.82
N LEU A 846 -66.49 -78.82 -45.68
CA LEU A 846 -65.99 -78.30 -44.41
C LEU A 846 -66.82 -77.13 -43.86
N GLN A 847 -67.34 -76.23 -44.71
CA GLN A 847 -68.22 -75.13 -44.27
C GLN A 847 -69.54 -75.60 -43.61
N ARG A 848 -70.10 -76.76 -44.00
CA ARG A 848 -71.29 -77.32 -43.32
C ARG A 848 -70.95 -77.93 -41.96
N ASN A 849 -69.76 -78.51 -41.83
CA ASN A 849 -69.28 -79.06 -40.57
C ASN A 849 -68.88 -77.93 -39.58
N LEU A 850 -68.46 -76.78 -40.09
CA LEU A 850 -68.11 -75.59 -39.30
C LEU A 850 -69.32 -74.93 -38.64
N VAL A 851 -70.50 -74.89 -39.29
CA VAL A 851 -71.72 -74.33 -38.70
C VAL A 851 -72.24 -75.17 -37.52
N ASN A 852 -72.16 -76.50 -37.62
CA ASN A 852 -72.56 -77.40 -36.53
C ASN A 852 -71.57 -77.41 -35.36
N LEU A 853 -70.26 -77.23 -35.64
CA LEU A 853 -69.23 -77.09 -34.62
C LEU A 853 -69.28 -75.72 -33.90
N ILE A 854 -69.81 -74.67 -34.55
CA ILE A 854 -70.00 -73.34 -33.95
C ILE A 854 -71.14 -73.36 -32.90
N GLY A 855 -72.23 -74.10 -33.13
CA GLY A 855 -73.33 -74.23 -32.16
C GLY A 855 -72.95 -74.99 -30.87
N GLU A 856 -72.21 -76.08 -30.98
CA GLU A 856 -71.71 -76.83 -29.80
C GLU A 856 -70.58 -76.09 -29.06
N ASN A 857 -69.85 -75.22 -29.77
CA ASN A 857 -68.88 -74.33 -29.18
C ASN A 857 -69.49 -73.05 -28.62
N GLU A 858 -70.68 -72.59 -29.02
CA GLU A 858 -71.36 -71.42 -28.41
C GLU A 858 -71.92 -71.71 -27.00
N GLU A 859 -72.43 -72.92 -26.75
CA GLU A 859 -72.87 -73.36 -25.41
C GLU A 859 -71.70 -73.67 -24.46
N LYS A 860 -70.62 -74.27 -24.98
CA LYS A 860 -69.36 -74.42 -24.24
C LYS A 860 -68.64 -73.07 -24.09
N LEU A 861 -68.76 -72.14 -25.05
CA LEU A 861 -68.30 -70.76 -24.88
C LEU A 861 -69.13 -70.01 -23.86
N SER A 862 -70.40 -70.33 -23.58
CA SER A 862 -71.16 -69.60 -22.56
C SER A 862 -70.73 -69.98 -21.14
N SER A 863 -70.43 -71.26 -20.85
CA SER A 863 -69.93 -71.69 -19.54
C SER A 863 -68.40 -71.54 -19.38
N LEU A 864 -67.65 -71.56 -20.49
CA LEU A 864 -66.22 -71.24 -20.53
C LEU A 864 -65.96 -69.74 -20.65
N LYS A 865 -66.88 -68.90 -21.18
CA LYS A 865 -66.82 -67.42 -21.05
C LYS A 865 -67.04 -67.00 -19.61
N GLU A 866 -67.95 -67.62 -18.86
CA GLU A 866 -68.08 -67.30 -17.43
C GLU A 866 -66.84 -67.70 -16.61
N THR A 867 -66.03 -68.66 -17.10
CA THR A 867 -64.79 -69.09 -16.44
C THR A 867 -63.52 -68.40 -17.00
N ILE A 868 -63.52 -67.96 -18.26
CA ILE A 868 -62.43 -67.22 -18.95
C ILE A 868 -62.60 -65.70 -18.79
N GLU A 869 -63.80 -65.15 -18.63
CA GLU A 869 -63.99 -63.80 -18.06
C GLU A 869 -63.54 -63.76 -16.60
N ASN A 870 -63.60 -64.88 -15.87
CA ASN A 870 -63.03 -64.98 -14.50
C ASN A 870 -61.53 -65.36 -14.42
N GLN A 871 -60.83 -65.73 -15.50
CA GLN A 871 -59.39 -66.11 -15.45
C GLN A 871 -58.49 -65.49 -16.56
N ALA A 872 -59.00 -65.17 -17.76
CA ALA A 872 -58.26 -64.40 -18.77
C ALA A 872 -58.37 -62.88 -18.55
N GLU A 873 -59.36 -62.44 -17.78
CA GLU A 873 -59.35 -61.13 -17.11
C GLU A 873 -58.37 -61.10 -15.91
N GLU A 874 -57.81 -62.23 -15.49
CA GLU A 874 -56.74 -62.30 -14.48
C GLU A 874 -55.34 -62.37 -15.15
N ILE A 875 -55.13 -63.17 -16.20
CA ILE A 875 -53.77 -63.37 -16.78
C ILE A 875 -53.42 -62.38 -17.92
N LYS A 876 -54.37 -61.93 -18.74
CA LYS A 876 -54.11 -60.86 -19.72
C LYS A 876 -54.00 -59.49 -19.03
N ARG A 877 -54.62 -59.37 -17.84
CA ARG A 877 -54.36 -58.32 -16.86
C ARG A 877 -52.97 -58.48 -16.27
N LEU A 878 -52.56 -59.62 -15.69
CA LEU A 878 -51.25 -59.77 -15.04
C LEU A 878 -50.00 -59.72 -15.96
N GLN A 879 -50.09 -59.96 -17.28
CA GLN A 879 -48.91 -59.87 -18.18
C GLN A 879 -48.87 -58.62 -19.07
N LYS A 880 -50.00 -57.91 -19.26
CA LYS A 880 -49.96 -56.50 -19.67
C LYS A 880 -49.68 -55.60 -18.45
N GLN A 881 -50.15 -55.94 -17.26
CA GLN A 881 -49.79 -55.30 -15.98
C GLN A 881 -48.37 -55.61 -15.47
N ASN A 882 -47.59 -56.59 -15.93
CA ASN A 882 -46.19 -56.69 -15.47
C ASN A 882 -45.18 -55.97 -16.37
N ALA A 883 -45.57 -55.54 -17.58
CA ALA A 883 -44.76 -54.70 -18.44
C ALA A 883 -45.25 -53.24 -18.46
N ASP A 884 -46.58 -53.01 -18.38
CA ASP A 884 -47.12 -51.69 -18.05
C ASP A 884 -46.99 -51.41 -16.54
N ALA A 885 -47.34 -52.33 -15.60
CA ALA A 885 -47.12 -52.10 -14.15
C ALA A 885 -45.74 -52.45 -13.59
N LEU A 886 -44.70 -52.45 -14.42
CA LEU A 886 -43.35 -52.09 -13.94
C LEU A 886 -43.07 -50.59 -14.17
N LYS A 887 -43.69 -49.97 -15.19
CA LYS A 887 -43.73 -48.51 -15.37
C LYS A 887 -44.83 -47.84 -14.52
N ASP A 888 -46.03 -48.41 -14.43
CA ASP A 888 -47.11 -47.91 -13.58
C ASP A 888 -46.84 -48.18 -12.10
N ARG A 889 -46.06 -49.21 -11.73
CA ARG A 889 -45.68 -49.44 -10.32
C ARG A 889 -44.60 -48.46 -9.88
N ASP A 890 -43.67 -48.06 -10.75
CA ASP A 890 -42.76 -46.94 -10.50
C ASP A 890 -43.52 -45.61 -10.43
N LEU A 891 -44.48 -45.39 -11.34
CA LEU A 891 -45.33 -44.20 -11.35
C LEU A 891 -46.28 -44.11 -10.14
N ILE A 892 -46.89 -45.21 -9.68
CA ILE A 892 -47.76 -45.25 -8.48
C ILE A 892 -46.92 -45.11 -7.20
N VAL A 893 -45.74 -45.74 -7.10
CA VAL A 893 -44.83 -45.53 -5.96
C VAL A 893 -44.39 -44.07 -5.87
N ARG A 894 -44.14 -43.41 -7.00
CA ARG A 894 -43.85 -41.96 -7.04
C ARG A 894 -45.08 -41.12 -6.74
N LEU A 895 -46.26 -41.39 -7.34
CA LEU A 895 -47.51 -40.66 -7.08
C LEU A 895 -48.00 -40.77 -5.63
N GLN A 896 -47.69 -41.87 -4.94
CA GLN A 896 -48.01 -42.08 -3.52
C GLN A 896 -46.83 -41.74 -2.59
N SER A 897 -45.72 -41.26 -3.14
CA SER A 897 -44.62 -40.76 -2.30
C SER A 897 -45.07 -39.48 -1.60
N SER A 898 -44.69 -39.30 -0.33
CA SER A 898 -44.99 -38.06 0.39
C SER A 898 -44.44 -36.84 -0.36
N GLU A 899 -43.35 -37.01 -1.11
CA GLU A 899 -42.73 -35.97 -1.93
C GLU A 899 -43.65 -35.50 -3.07
N GLU A 900 -44.30 -36.40 -3.81
CA GLU A 900 -45.25 -35.99 -4.88
C GLU A 900 -46.58 -35.48 -4.34
N ASP A 901 -47.04 -35.96 -3.17
CA ASP A 901 -48.22 -35.43 -2.49
C ASP A 901 -47.98 -33.99 -2.02
N GLU A 902 -46.83 -33.70 -1.42
CA GLU A 902 -46.42 -32.33 -1.05
C GLU A 902 -46.34 -31.42 -2.27
N LYS A 903 -45.74 -31.89 -3.38
CA LYS A 903 -45.68 -31.13 -4.64
C LYS A 903 -47.06 -30.93 -5.25
N THR A 904 -47.96 -31.91 -5.17
CA THR A 904 -49.35 -31.81 -5.63
C THR A 904 -50.12 -30.77 -4.82
N VAL A 905 -49.96 -30.79 -3.49
CA VAL A 905 -50.53 -29.77 -2.59
C VAL A 905 -49.98 -28.39 -2.95
N LEU A 906 -48.67 -28.23 -3.16
CA LEU A 906 -48.09 -26.94 -3.53
C LEU A 906 -48.60 -26.43 -4.89
N ILE A 907 -48.75 -27.31 -5.88
CA ILE A 907 -49.34 -26.95 -7.18
C ILE A 907 -50.77 -26.47 -7.01
N HIS A 908 -51.64 -27.22 -6.30
CA HIS A 908 -53.06 -26.86 -6.16
C HIS A 908 -53.31 -25.70 -5.21
N THR A 909 -52.50 -25.52 -4.16
CA THR A 909 -52.71 -24.49 -3.13
C THR A 909 -51.94 -23.21 -3.37
N LYS A 910 -50.83 -23.25 -4.13
CA LYS A 910 -49.97 -22.07 -4.38
C LYS A 910 -49.83 -21.74 -5.87
N LEU A 911 -49.23 -22.61 -6.68
CA LEU A 911 -48.89 -22.28 -8.09
C LEU A 911 -50.12 -22.08 -8.98
N LEU A 912 -51.14 -22.95 -8.90
CA LEU A 912 -52.39 -22.80 -9.66
C LEU A 912 -53.16 -21.54 -9.24
N PRO A 913 -53.41 -21.27 -7.95
CA PRO A 913 -54.05 -20.03 -7.53
C PRO A 913 -53.29 -18.78 -7.95
N LEU A 914 -51.95 -18.80 -7.89
CA LEU A 914 -51.11 -17.68 -8.33
C LEU A 914 -51.24 -17.45 -9.84
N THR A 915 -51.22 -18.53 -10.63
CA THR A 915 -51.39 -18.51 -12.10
C THR A 915 -52.80 -18.06 -12.50
N ASP A 916 -53.84 -18.60 -11.84
CA ASP A 916 -55.25 -18.25 -12.10
C ASP A 916 -55.53 -16.78 -11.74
N THR A 917 -54.94 -16.27 -10.65
CA THR A 917 -55.06 -14.86 -10.26
C THR A 917 -54.47 -13.94 -11.31
N TYR A 918 -53.27 -14.26 -11.80
CA TYR A 918 -52.62 -13.46 -12.84
C TYR A 918 -53.33 -13.59 -14.19
N LEU A 919 -53.80 -14.79 -14.54
CA LEU A 919 -54.61 -15.05 -15.72
C LEU A 919 -55.88 -14.21 -15.73
N ASN A 920 -56.65 -14.23 -14.63
CA ASN A 920 -57.88 -13.44 -14.49
C ASN A 920 -57.62 -11.94 -14.61
N ARG A 921 -56.50 -11.46 -14.06
CA ARG A 921 -56.08 -10.05 -14.21
C ARG A 921 -55.82 -9.70 -15.67
N LEU A 922 -55.09 -10.53 -16.41
CA LEU A 922 -54.86 -10.31 -17.84
C LEU A 922 -56.16 -10.40 -18.64
N LEU A 923 -57.07 -11.32 -18.30
CA LEU A 923 -58.37 -11.44 -18.95
C LEU A 923 -59.22 -10.18 -18.76
N GLN A 924 -59.29 -9.64 -17.54
CA GLN A 924 -59.98 -8.38 -17.25
C GLN A 924 -59.35 -7.20 -18.00
N GLN A 925 -58.02 -7.19 -18.17
CA GLN A 925 -57.33 -6.17 -18.95
C GLN A 925 -57.64 -6.29 -20.45
N ALA A 926 -57.68 -7.51 -20.99
CA ALA A 926 -58.04 -7.78 -22.39
C ALA A 926 -59.50 -7.43 -22.67
N GLN A 927 -60.40 -7.72 -21.72
CA GLN A 927 -61.84 -7.41 -21.81
C GLN A 927 -62.14 -5.91 -21.92
N LYS A 928 -61.21 -5.01 -21.54
CA LYS A 928 -61.38 -3.56 -21.78
C LYS A 928 -61.40 -3.20 -23.25
N TYR A 929 -60.76 -4.00 -24.11
CA TYR A 929 -60.70 -3.79 -25.55
C TYR A 929 -61.65 -4.70 -26.32
N GLN A 930 -61.91 -5.90 -25.78
CA GLN A 930 -62.92 -6.84 -26.30
C GLN A 930 -63.78 -7.38 -25.14
N PRO A 931 -64.90 -6.73 -24.80
CA PRO A 931 -65.73 -7.11 -23.65
C PRO A 931 -66.27 -8.55 -23.68
N GLU A 932 -66.36 -9.16 -24.86
CA GLU A 932 -66.85 -10.52 -25.04
C GLU A 932 -65.78 -11.60 -24.82
N LEU A 933 -64.50 -11.23 -24.69
CA LEU A 933 -63.42 -12.19 -24.54
C LEU A 933 -63.59 -13.02 -23.26
N ARG A 934 -63.75 -14.32 -23.39
CA ARG A 934 -63.81 -15.29 -22.29
C ARG A 934 -62.95 -16.52 -22.63
N LEU A 935 -62.58 -17.28 -21.61
CA LEU A 935 -62.03 -18.62 -21.81
C LEU A 935 -63.17 -19.57 -22.12
N ASN A 936 -62.95 -20.45 -23.10
CA ASN A 936 -63.79 -21.60 -23.39
C ASN A 936 -63.78 -22.58 -22.21
N GLU A 937 -64.73 -23.53 -22.16
CA GLU A 937 -64.80 -24.54 -21.09
C GLU A 937 -63.53 -25.39 -20.97
N ASP A 938 -62.79 -25.57 -22.07
CA ASP A 938 -61.50 -26.27 -22.13
C ASP A 938 -60.30 -25.42 -21.67
N GLY A 939 -60.52 -24.16 -21.29
CA GLY A 939 -59.47 -23.24 -20.83
C GLY A 939 -58.72 -22.50 -21.94
N THR A 940 -59.11 -22.68 -23.22
CA THR A 940 -58.55 -21.95 -24.35
C THR A 940 -59.24 -20.59 -24.57
N LEU A 941 -58.63 -19.68 -25.32
CA LEU A 941 -59.22 -18.38 -25.66
C LEU A 941 -60.22 -18.53 -26.82
N ALA A 942 -61.43 -18.01 -26.68
CA ALA A 942 -62.39 -17.91 -27.78
C ALA A 942 -61.83 -17.06 -28.94
N GLU A 943 -62.13 -17.43 -30.20
CA GLU A 943 -61.77 -16.64 -31.38
C GLU A 943 -62.62 -15.37 -31.46
N VAL A 944 -62.00 -14.19 -31.37
CA VAL A 944 -62.70 -12.88 -31.35
C VAL A 944 -61.98 -11.85 -32.25
N GLN A 945 -62.75 -11.00 -32.95
CA GLN A 945 -62.30 -10.03 -33.97
C GLN A 945 -61.45 -8.88 -33.43
N GLU A 946 -60.30 -8.60 -34.06
CA GLU A 946 -59.32 -7.57 -33.64
C GLU A 946 -59.92 -6.16 -33.38
N PRO A 947 -59.41 -5.38 -32.40
CA PRO A 947 -59.93 -4.04 -32.09
C PRO A 947 -59.81 -3.05 -33.27
N GLU A 948 -60.84 -2.23 -33.51
CA GLU A 948 -60.98 -1.38 -34.72
C GLU A 948 -59.94 -0.24 -34.87
N SER A 949 -59.18 0.13 -33.81
CA SER A 949 -58.18 1.21 -33.90
C SER A 949 -56.75 0.73 -33.65
N ALA A 950 -55.80 1.28 -34.41
CA ALA A 950 -54.41 0.83 -34.43
C ALA A 950 -53.69 0.95 -33.06
N SER A 951 -53.98 1.98 -32.24
CA SER A 951 -53.35 2.10 -30.92
C SER A 951 -53.99 1.17 -29.87
N ALA A 952 -55.29 0.89 -29.98
CA ALA A 952 -55.96 -0.10 -29.13
C ALA A 952 -55.49 -1.52 -29.47
N LYS A 953 -55.30 -1.82 -30.76
CA LYS A 953 -54.74 -3.09 -31.24
C LYS A 953 -53.35 -3.35 -30.65
N GLN A 954 -52.44 -2.37 -30.70
CA GLN A 954 -51.08 -2.55 -30.18
C GLN A 954 -51.03 -2.80 -28.66
N ALA A 955 -51.91 -2.18 -27.88
CA ALA A 955 -52.03 -2.43 -26.44
C ALA A 955 -52.68 -3.79 -26.16
N TYR A 956 -53.70 -4.16 -26.92
CA TYR A 956 -54.39 -5.43 -26.83
C TYR A 956 -53.48 -6.62 -27.17
N ASP A 957 -52.72 -6.54 -28.26
CA ASP A 957 -51.82 -7.61 -28.71
C ASP A 957 -50.76 -7.94 -27.64
N LYS A 958 -50.21 -6.92 -26.96
CA LYS A 958 -49.27 -7.13 -25.85
C LYS A 958 -49.90 -7.87 -24.66
N ILE A 959 -51.18 -7.63 -24.39
CA ILE A 959 -51.93 -8.32 -23.33
C ILE A 959 -52.25 -9.75 -23.78
N ILE A 960 -52.69 -9.96 -25.03
CA ILE A 960 -53.06 -11.28 -25.55
C ILE A 960 -51.86 -12.23 -25.65
N ILE A 961 -50.68 -11.74 -26.03
CA ILE A 961 -49.48 -12.60 -26.05
C ILE A 961 -49.17 -13.10 -24.62
N LYS A 962 -49.24 -12.21 -23.61
CA LYS A 962 -49.08 -12.61 -22.20
C LYS A 962 -50.19 -13.56 -21.75
N LEU A 963 -51.43 -13.28 -22.15
CA LEU A 963 -52.59 -14.08 -21.79
C LEU A 963 -52.45 -15.52 -22.32
N LYS A 964 -52.04 -15.68 -23.58
CA LYS A 964 -51.79 -17.00 -24.19
C LYS A 964 -50.66 -17.74 -23.47
N ALA A 965 -49.57 -17.06 -23.13
CA ALA A 965 -48.47 -17.68 -22.38
C ALA A 965 -48.91 -18.15 -20.98
N VAL A 966 -49.69 -17.33 -20.25
CA VAL A 966 -50.20 -17.69 -18.91
C VAL A 966 -51.26 -18.80 -18.98
N ILE A 967 -52.08 -18.85 -20.03
CA ILE A 967 -52.99 -19.97 -20.28
C ILE A 967 -52.18 -21.25 -20.49
N ASN A 968 -51.13 -21.22 -21.30
CA ASN A 968 -50.27 -22.38 -21.51
C ASN A 968 -49.65 -22.85 -20.19
N LEU A 969 -49.11 -21.93 -19.39
CA LEU A 969 -48.59 -22.21 -18.05
C LEU A 969 -49.64 -22.87 -17.15
N ARG A 970 -50.88 -22.35 -17.13
CA ARG A 970 -51.99 -22.95 -16.39
C ARG A 970 -52.34 -24.35 -16.89
N LEU A 971 -52.38 -24.55 -18.21
CA LEU A 971 -52.68 -25.84 -18.83
C LEU A 971 -51.61 -26.87 -18.44
N ILE A 972 -50.33 -26.49 -18.44
CA ILE A 972 -49.23 -27.36 -17.98
C ILE A 972 -49.45 -27.80 -16.52
N LEU A 973 -49.80 -26.88 -15.61
CA LEU A 973 -50.08 -27.23 -14.21
C LEU A 973 -51.32 -28.13 -14.04
N ARG A 974 -52.30 -28.05 -14.96
CA ARG A 974 -53.54 -28.85 -14.94
C ARG A 974 -53.46 -30.15 -15.74
N ASN A 975 -52.43 -30.34 -16.55
CA ASN A 975 -52.29 -31.49 -17.45
C ASN A 975 -51.92 -32.77 -16.69
N LYS A 976 -52.86 -33.29 -15.91
CA LYS A 976 -52.73 -34.55 -15.18
C LYS A 976 -52.80 -35.77 -16.10
N ASP A 977 -53.33 -35.60 -17.31
CA ASP A 977 -53.60 -36.69 -18.24
C ASP A 977 -52.33 -37.08 -19.02
N GLU A 978 -51.54 -36.11 -19.50
CA GLU A 978 -50.26 -36.37 -20.18
C GLU A 978 -49.05 -36.28 -19.23
N ARG A 979 -49.15 -35.52 -18.13
CA ARG A 979 -48.09 -35.34 -17.11
C ARG A 979 -48.63 -35.60 -15.71
N PRO A 980 -48.81 -36.87 -15.31
CA PRO A 980 -49.48 -37.22 -14.05
C PRO A 980 -48.70 -36.80 -12.79
N LEU A 981 -47.36 -36.80 -12.81
CA LEU A 981 -46.54 -36.41 -11.66
C LEU A 981 -46.58 -34.89 -11.43
N ALA A 982 -46.65 -34.47 -10.16
CA ALA A 982 -46.65 -33.06 -9.80
C ALA A 982 -45.27 -32.44 -10.03
N SER A 983 -44.18 -33.16 -9.76
CA SER A 983 -42.82 -32.69 -10.09
C SER A 983 -42.63 -32.40 -11.57
N GLU A 984 -43.12 -33.27 -12.47
CA GLU A 984 -43.01 -33.07 -13.92
C GLU A 984 -43.81 -31.85 -14.39
N ARG A 985 -45.00 -31.63 -13.82
CA ARG A 985 -45.81 -30.43 -14.10
C ARG A 985 -45.14 -29.16 -13.57
N ALA A 986 -44.54 -29.20 -12.37
CA ALA A 986 -43.81 -28.07 -11.81
C ALA A 986 -42.57 -27.73 -12.64
N GLN A 987 -41.78 -28.74 -13.02
CA GLN A 987 -40.57 -28.55 -13.83
C GLN A 987 -40.92 -27.95 -15.19
N ALA A 988 -41.88 -28.53 -15.90
CA ALA A 988 -42.27 -28.01 -17.20
C ALA A 988 -42.95 -26.64 -17.13
N PHE A 989 -43.66 -26.34 -16.03
CA PHE A 989 -44.14 -24.99 -15.77
C PHE A 989 -42.97 -24.02 -15.54
N GLY A 990 -41.93 -24.44 -14.82
CA GLY A 990 -40.72 -23.64 -14.60
C GLY A 990 -39.97 -23.33 -15.89
N ASP A 991 -39.76 -24.34 -16.73
CA ASP A 991 -39.11 -24.18 -18.03
C ASP A 991 -39.89 -23.21 -18.92
N GLU A 992 -41.21 -23.41 -19.04
CA GLU A 992 -42.08 -22.54 -19.83
C GLU A 992 -42.17 -21.12 -19.22
N LEU A 993 -42.13 -21.00 -17.90
CA LEU A 993 -42.15 -19.71 -17.19
C LEU A 993 -40.86 -18.93 -17.44
N LEU A 994 -39.70 -19.60 -17.48
CA LEU A 994 -38.42 -18.98 -17.84
C LEU A 994 -38.42 -18.50 -19.28
N ILE A 995 -38.92 -19.31 -20.22
CA ILE A 995 -39.07 -18.93 -21.63
C ILE A 995 -39.99 -17.71 -21.77
N ALA A 996 -41.14 -17.73 -21.11
CA ALA A 996 -42.07 -16.60 -21.11
C ALA A 996 -41.45 -15.35 -20.47
N ASN A 997 -40.64 -15.52 -19.42
CA ASN A 997 -40.00 -14.40 -18.75
C ASN A 997 -38.93 -13.75 -19.61
N GLU A 998 -38.06 -14.51 -20.29
CA GLU A 998 -37.11 -13.95 -21.24
C GLU A 998 -37.82 -13.17 -22.35
N HIS A 999 -38.97 -13.66 -22.82
CA HIS A 999 -39.77 -12.94 -23.80
C HIS A 999 -40.38 -11.64 -23.25
N PHE A 1000 -40.87 -11.63 -22.01
CA PHE A 1000 -41.59 -10.49 -21.42
C PHE A 1000 -40.75 -9.54 -20.56
N LYS A 1001 -39.48 -9.86 -20.25
CA LYS A 1001 -38.57 -9.00 -19.46
C LYS A 1001 -38.38 -7.62 -20.09
N THR A 1002 -38.50 -7.53 -21.42
CA THR A 1002 -38.44 -6.26 -22.18
C THR A 1002 -39.72 -5.41 -22.05
N HIS A 1003 -40.85 -5.98 -21.62
CA HIS A 1003 -42.16 -5.29 -21.54
C HIS A 1003 -42.34 -4.44 -20.28
N ARG A 1004 -41.37 -4.42 -19.34
CA ARG A 1004 -41.37 -3.65 -18.07
C ARG A 1004 -42.69 -3.70 -17.29
N ASP A 1005 -43.30 -4.88 -17.21
CA ASP A 1005 -44.56 -5.10 -16.52
C ASP A 1005 -44.31 -5.61 -15.10
N GLY A 1006 -44.47 -4.72 -14.11
CA GLY A 1006 -44.26 -5.07 -12.70
C GLY A 1006 -45.18 -6.18 -12.20
N ALA A 1007 -46.37 -6.36 -12.79
CA ALA A 1007 -47.26 -7.45 -12.41
C ALA A 1007 -46.75 -8.80 -12.93
N TRP A 1008 -46.18 -8.85 -14.14
CA TRP A 1008 -45.49 -10.03 -14.67
C TRP A 1008 -44.27 -10.38 -13.81
N THR A 1009 -43.40 -9.40 -13.52
CA THR A 1009 -42.19 -9.63 -12.72
C THR A 1009 -42.53 -10.19 -11.34
N HIS A 1010 -43.60 -9.67 -10.72
CA HIS A 1010 -44.06 -10.19 -9.43
C HIS A 1010 -44.62 -11.62 -9.53
N PHE A 1011 -45.42 -11.92 -10.57
CA PHE A 1011 -45.90 -13.28 -10.83
C PHE A 1011 -44.74 -14.26 -11.08
N PHE A 1012 -43.77 -13.88 -11.91
CA PHE A 1012 -42.58 -14.66 -12.21
C PHE A 1012 -41.76 -14.93 -10.94
N ASN A 1013 -41.42 -13.90 -10.17
CA ASN A 1013 -40.57 -14.05 -8.98
C ASN A 1013 -41.22 -14.96 -7.93
N ARG A 1014 -42.53 -14.78 -7.64
CA ARG A 1014 -43.24 -15.65 -6.69
C ARG A 1014 -43.35 -17.09 -7.19
N SER A 1015 -43.56 -17.28 -8.49
CA SER A 1015 -43.59 -18.61 -9.10
C SER A 1015 -42.21 -19.29 -9.05
N ALA A 1016 -41.13 -18.56 -9.33
CA ALA A 1016 -39.77 -19.06 -9.29
C ALA A 1016 -39.33 -19.46 -7.87
N ILE A 1017 -39.72 -18.70 -6.84
CA ILE A 1017 -39.45 -19.05 -5.44
C ILE A 1017 -40.19 -20.33 -5.05
N LEU A 1018 -41.47 -20.46 -5.43
CA LEU A 1018 -42.25 -21.68 -5.20
C LEU A 1018 -41.63 -22.89 -5.93
N LEU A 1019 -41.09 -22.72 -7.13
CA LEU A 1019 -40.36 -23.77 -7.85
C LEU A 1019 -39.02 -24.13 -7.20
N GLY A 1020 -38.31 -23.16 -6.65
CA GLY A 1020 -37.08 -23.39 -5.89
C GLY A 1020 -37.31 -24.29 -4.67
N LEU A 1021 -38.45 -24.16 -4.00
CA LEU A 1021 -38.85 -25.03 -2.90
C LEU A 1021 -39.29 -26.44 -3.38
N LEU A 1022 -39.64 -26.62 -4.65
CA LEU A 1022 -40.08 -27.90 -5.22
C LEU A 1022 -38.91 -28.79 -5.71
N ILE A 1023 -37.68 -28.27 -5.83
CA ILE A 1023 -36.59 -28.94 -6.59
C ILE A 1023 -35.30 -29.23 -5.75
N THR A 1024 -35.21 -28.92 -4.45
CA THR A 1024 -33.96 -29.13 -3.65
C THR A 1024 -34.09 -29.92 -2.33
N LEU A 1025 -33.56 -31.17 -2.30
CA LEU A 1025 -32.56 -31.79 -1.37
C LEU A 1025 -32.63 -33.34 -1.43
N PRO A 1026 -31.53 -34.15 -1.41
CA PRO A 1026 -30.14 -33.83 -1.03
C PRO A 1026 -29.01 -34.35 -1.96
N TYR A 1027 -28.13 -33.42 -2.37
CA TYR A 1027 -26.75 -33.62 -2.86
C TYR A 1027 -25.73 -33.82 -1.70
N SER A 1028 -26.19 -34.11 -0.47
CA SER A 1028 -25.35 -34.13 0.76
C SER A 1028 -24.93 -35.52 1.25
N ALA A 1029 -24.94 -36.55 0.39
CA ALA A 1029 -24.56 -37.93 0.74
C ALA A 1029 -23.28 -38.46 0.03
N LEU A 1030 -22.52 -37.65 -0.72
CA LEU A 1030 -21.35 -38.13 -1.47
C LEU A 1030 -20.01 -37.41 -1.21
N THR A 1031 -19.95 -36.36 -0.38
CA THR A 1031 -18.70 -35.57 -0.22
C THR A 1031 -18.28 -35.33 1.24
N GLY A 1032 -18.66 -36.22 2.16
CA GLY A 1032 -18.41 -36.08 3.60
C GLY A 1032 -17.03 -35.54 4.00
N LYS A 1033 -16.97 -34.26 4.36
CA LYS A 1033 -16.33 -33.71 5.57
C LYS A 1033 -16.66 -32.22 5.71
N ARG A 1034 -17.23 -31.87 6.86
CA ARG A 1034 -17.70 -30.54 7.27
C ARG A 1034 -16.67 -29.84 8.18
N ASN A 1035 -16.67 -28.50 8.08
CA ASN A 1035 -16.52 -27.50 9.15
C ASN A 1035 -15.15 -27.32 9.84
N PRO A 1036 -14.91 -26.22 10.60
CA PRO A 1036 -15.65 -24.94 10.75
C PRO A 1036 -14.74 -23.68 10.83
N LEU A 1037 -15.38 -22.52 11.04
CA LEU A 1037 -14.98 -21.27 11.71
C LEU A 1037 -15.07 -20.05 10.77
N PHE A 1038 -15.78 -18.92 10.99
CA PHE A 1038 -16.70 -18.43 12.03
C PHE A 1038 -17.36 -17.12 11.49
N PHE A 1039 -18.69 -16.97 11.64
CA PHE A 1039 -19.55 -15.78 11.86
C PHE A 1039 -19.73 -14.57 10.90
N LEU A 1040 -21.03 -14.25 10.75
CA LEU A 1040 -21.71 -12.94 10.71
C LEU A 1040 -21.51 -12.06 9.46
N THR A 1041 -22.45 -12.16 8.51
CA THR A 1041 -23.44 -11.11 8.21
C THR A 1041 -24.41 -11.60 7.12
N HIS A 1042 -25.70 -11.54 7.42
CA HIS A 1042 -26.80 -11.88 6.52
C HIS A 1042 -26.68 -11.10 5.20
N THR A 1043 -26.65 -11.81 4.08
CA THR A 1043 -26.71 -11.16 2.77
C THR A 1043 -28.18 -10.89 2.41
N HIS A 1044 -28.47 -9.76 1.74
CA HIS A 1044 -29.81 -9.37 1.32
C HIS A 1044 -30.57 -10.44 0.51
N GLY A 1045 -29.85 -11.38 -0.11
CA GLY A 1045 -30.45 -12.52 -0.81
C GLY A 1045 -31.11 -13.54 0.13
N GLU A 1046 -30.50 -13.82 1.28
CA GLU A 1046 -31.07 -14.75 2.27
C GLU A 1046 -32.31 -14.14 2.95
N ALA A 1047 -32.28 -12.84 3.26
CA ALA A 1047 -33.45 -12.13 3.80
C ALA A 1047 -34.63 -12.05 2.82
N PHE A 1048 -34.37 -11.90 1.51
CA PHE A 1048 -35.42 -11.92 0.48
C PHE A 1048 -36.06 -13.31 0.33
N VAL A 1049 -35.26 -14.38 0.40
CA VAL A 1049 -35.75 -15.76 0.36
C VAL A 1049 -36.57 -16.07 1.62
N ASP A 1050 -36.12 -15.64 2.80
CA ASP A 1050 -36.83 -15.82 4.07
C ASP A 1050 -38.13 -14.99 4.16
N ASP A 1051 -38.15 -13.75 3.67
CA ASP A 1051 -39.37 -12.93 3.63
C ASP A 1051 -40.39 -13.48 2.62
N CYS A 1052 -39.93 -13.99 1.47
CA CYS A 1052 -40.81 -14.65 0.52
C CYS A 1052 -41.33 -16.00 1.06
N ALA A 1053 -40.51 -16.77 1.80
CA ALA A 1053 -40.94 -17.98 2.48
C ALA A 1053 -41.99 -17.68 3.57
N LYS A 1054 -41.84 -16.57 4.33
CA LYS A 1054 -42.83 -16.09 5.30
C LYS A 1054 -44.14 -15.61 4.66
N GLU A 1055 -44.10 -14.84 3.57
CA GLU A 1055 -45.31 -14.45 2.82
C GLU A 1055 -46.02 -15.67 2.19
N LEU A 1056 -45.26 -16.71 1.82
CA LEU A 1056 -45.80 -17.96 1.27
C LEU A 1056 -46.21 -18.96 2.36
N GLY A 1057 -45.90 -18.69 3.64
CA GLY A 1057 -46.31 -19.48 4.81
C GLY A 1057 -45.50 -20.76 5.04
N LEU A 1058 -44.20 -20.77 4.71
CA LEU A 1058 -43.30 -21.93 4.77
C LEU A 1058 -42.12 -21.61 5.71
N ASP A 1059 -42.20 -22.02 6.98
CA ASP A 1059 -41.22 -21.71 8.04
C ASP A 1059 -40.46 -22.99 8.50
N PRO A 1060 -39.12 -23.11 8.34
CA PRO A 1060 -38.41 -24.36 8.54
C PRO A 1060 -37.63 -24.41 9.88
N ALA A 1061 -38.29 -24.58 11.03
CA ALA A 1061 -37.63 -24.99 12.29
C ALA A 1061 -38.57 -25.41 13.45
N VAL A 1062 -39.54 -26.32 13.28
CA VAL A 1062 -40.10 -27.12 14.41
C VAL A 1062 -40.62 -28.48 13.91
N SER A 1063 -39.77 -29.51 13.90
CA SER A 1063 -40.16 -30.87 14.24
C SER A 1063 -38.93 -31.73 14.49
N ALA A 1064 -38.81 -32.21 15.73
CA ALA A 1064 -38.22 -33.51 16.02
C ALA A 1064 -39.12 -34.62 15.46
#